data_AF-A0A969Z392-F1
#
_entry.id   AF-A0A969Z392-F1
#
_cell.length_a   1.000
_cell.length_b   1.000
_cell.length_c   1.000
_cell.angle_alpha   90.00
_cell.angle_beta   90.00
_cell.angle_gamma   90.00
#
_symmetry.space_group_name_H-M   'P 1'
#
loop_
_entity.id
_entity.type
_entity.pdbx_description
1 polymer ?
#
loop_
_entity_poly.entity_id
_entity_poly.type
_entity_poly.pdbx_seq_one_letter_code
_entity_poly.pdbx_strand_id
1 'polypeptide(L)'
;MAKRSFAKVGVKGKPGTIVVIMILVILLSLVAIFGIRLGGETQIKGARDIRFGIDIRGGVEAIFTPQGFEGKPTAEQMDAASRIINQRLDNRQILDRDVIVGRDSDRIIVRFPWKADEADFNPEEALQELGEMALLTFREPDGTVALTGADVKQARFGVDPNSRSPVVLLELQEQGREKFAEVTTRLAVNQEVLAIYMDDQVISLPSVRVPILDGQAEISGNFTTESASELAQTINAGALPFALKATSSSTISPSLGQDSLKVMVISGIIALLLLSIFMLLYYRLTGFVACLSLYTQVAGILLAISVPQQTLTLQGIAGIILSIGMGVDANVIISERIKEELNAGYNLPVALSNGFTRAFSSVFDGNVTVAIAAAMLMFFGSGTTLSFGYSLLVGVIMNGITGVWMTRLMIGSLASNKYFQNPWLYGKRKTDSKSDREPYDYCGHVHIFALLSSVLIVAGVVVSAVRGVNLDIDFRGGSIINYAYEGQIDPEEASSLLKTELDQEVSAQTIVSRADSRTEISFNIAGNQSLTPEQLDHVTRALEQAYPNANVRLSSSQLVDPLIGKEMLLNGLKAMVLASLLIIIYIWFSFRSMSGPSAGVMALLALLHDILTVFFFVVLIGNAINETIIAVVLTILGWSINDTIVVYDRIRENIRLTGGTVPLDELVNKSIRQSLSRSINTSIATFLAVAVAFIFGQLYGLSSITEFALPMMFGIAAGTYSSLFLSSPLWVRWKQRGGRTGYHAGANAVALLLALLTAISLINLPARPVLAAGEAVITTTAQVDESELGDESEIEDESELAAEAADSETEIETEATIATSVAEAPDSKIDETDEIEEVKEISDYWPQLEDIKAKAYLVLDAGTGEVIIDHNGYKRLPMASTTKILTALTVLNLPDFDLDRMVTVSPEATQLPSSVSARAGVVAGEQISTEECLYALMVHSANDCANVLAENYSPLKQGTAVEKRNAFCTLANELAHKLGAKNTAITNPSGFTQGDHYSTAYDLALLSQAGLKNEMFHKLVTTSVYRMPANSKHPVAGWKILHNTNKLVLASPELYGSSRFKSYDGVKTGTTSRAGYCLVGAGTTHDDRLLIGVILGAELKCEGHPLGIDVLMRSLLEAGAEKLGVVPQGQDAGNRGQAYSGYRPTSGDPGWPTATSHSTYPASDIVNSQETITDNPDAEPEPVSTAVENENVPTINVELAKDSSGFSLSSLSWVLFSLLIIGLIIVLIFLGRSIRRDNQRRRRR
;
A
#
# COMPACT_ATOMS: atom_id res chain seq x y z
N MET A 1 -15.10 -20.68 -47.06
CA MET A 1 -15.34 -20.94 -45.62
C MET A 1 -14.71 -19.91 -44.68
N ALA A 2 -13.41 -19.57 -44.78
CA ALA A 2 -12.65 -18.76 -43.80
C ALA A 2 -13.39 -17.59 -43.09
N LYS A 3 -14.13 -16.73 -43.81
CA LYS A 3 -14.89 -15.60 -43.21
C LYS A 3 -15.86 -15.99 -42.09
N ARG A 4 -16.38 -17.23 -42.05
CA ARG A 4 -17.25 -17.71 -40.94
C ARG A 4 -16.48 -18.18 -39.69
N SER A 5 -15.17 -18.38 -39.76
CA SER A 5 -14.36 -18.85 -38.62
C SER A 5 -14.03 -17.70 -37.64
N PHE A 6 -13.49 -16.58 -38.15
CA PHE A 6 -13.16 -15.39 -37.33
C PHE A 6 -14.34 -14.87 -36.49
N ALA A 7 -15.57 -15.00 -37.00
CA ALA A 7 -16.79 -14.52 -36.35
C ALA A 7 -17.08 -15.16 -34.98
N LYS A 8 -16.61 -16.39 -34.72
CA LYS A 8 -16.77 -17.10 -33.43
C LYS A 8 -15.66 -16.81 -32.40
N VAL A 9 -14.62 -16.08 -32.78
CA VAL A 9 -13.29 -16.14 -32.13
C VAL A 9 -12.88 -14.80 -31.48
N GLY A 10 -13.82 -13.87 -31.29
CA GLY A 10 -13.62 -12.66 -30.47
C GLY A 10 -12.72 -11.58 -31.07
N VAL A 11 -12.29 -11.72 -32.33
CA VAL A 11 -11.44 -10.77 -33.06
C VAL A 11 -12.22 -10.17 -34.24
N LYS A 12 -13.11 -9.22 -33.94
CA LYS A 12 -13.94 -8.50 -34.94
C LYS A 12 -13.24 -7.23 -35.45
N GLY A 13 -12.42 -7.35 -36.49
CA GLY A 13 -12.03 -6.21 -37.34
C GLY A 13 -12.89 -6.15 -38.61
N LYS A 14 -13.40 -4.98 -39.00
CA LYS A 14 -13.88 -4.78 -40.39
C LYS A 14 -12.63 -4.53 -41.27
N PRO A 15 -12.62 -4.87 -42.57
CA PRO A 15 -11.41 -4.71 -43.39
C PRO A 15 -10.87 -3.27 -43.47
N GLY A 16 -11.74 -2.26 -43.33
CA GLY A 16 -11.36 -0.85 -43.28
C GLY A 16 -11.01 -0.31 -41.89
N THR A 17 -11.11 -1.11 -40.81
CA THR A 17 -10.87 -0.64 -39.43
C THR A 17 -9.46 -0.10 -39.26
N ILE A 18 -8.43 -0.73 -39.83
CA ILE A 18 -7.06 -0.19 -39.78
C ILE A 18 -6.92 1.15 -40.53
N VAL A 19 -7.66 1.38 -41.62
CA VAL A 19 -7.60 2.65 -42.36
C VAL A 19 -8.22 3.79 -41.53
N VAL A 20 -9.37 3.54 -40.91
CA VAL A 20 -10.00 4.49 -39.98
C VAL A 20 -9.08 4.78 -38.80
N ILE A 21 -8.44 3.76 -38.23
CA ILE A 21 -7.48 3.93 -37.13
C ILE A 21 -6.26 4.74 -37.59
N MET A 22 -5.63 4.44 -38.72
CA MET A 22 -4.48 5.22 -39.22
C MET A 22 -4.83 6.69 -39.48
N ILE A 23 -6.02 6.98 -40.02
CA ILE A 23 -6.52 8.37 -40.17
C ILE A 23 -6.67 9.03 -38.78
N LEU A 24 -7.18 8.30 -37.79
CA LEU A 24 -7.30 8.78 -36.41
C LEU A 24 -5.92 9.01 -35.74
N VAL A 25 -4.90 8.16 -35.99
CA VAL A 25 -3.52 8.40 -35.49
C VAL A 25 -2.93 9.67 -36.10
N ILE A 26 -3.11 9.86 -37.42
CA ILE A 26 -2.63 11.06 -38.12
C ILE A 26 -3.36 12.30 -37.57
N LEU A 27 -4.68 12.25 -37.44
CA LEU A 27 -5.47 13.33 -36.88
C LEU A 27 -5.04 13.66 -35.44
N LEU A 28 -4.97 12.66 -34.55
CA LEU A 28 -4.57 12.84 -33.15
C LEU A 28 -3.15 13.41 -33.04
N SER A 29 -2.20 12.92 -33.84
CA SER A 29 -0.84 13.47 -33.90
C SER A 29 -0.82 14.93 -34.39
N LEU A 30 -1.67 15.29 -35.34
CA LEU A 30 -1.80 16.68 -35.80
C LEU A 30 -2.41 17.58 -34.70
N VAL A 31 -3.44 17.13 -33.98
CA VAL A 31 -3.96 17.87 -32.80
C VAL A 31 -2.87 18.00 -31.73
N ALA A 32 -2.15 16.92 -31.44
CA ALA A 32 -1.07 16.91 -30.46
C ALA A 32 0.09 17.86 -30.82
N ILE A 33 0.40 18.06 -32.10
CA ILE A 33 1.49 18.96 -32.53
C ILE A 33 1.03 20.42 -32.68
N PHE A 34 -0.13 20.65 -33.29
CA PHE A 34 -0.57 21.99 -33.74
C PHE A 34 -1.72 22.61 -32.93
N GLY A 35 -2.42 21.81 -32.11
CA GLY A 35 -3.68 22.21 -31.47
C GLY A 35 -4.84 22.31 -32.48
N ILE A 36 -6.05 22.60 -31.98
CA ILE A 36 -7.21 22.99 -32.81
C ILE A 36 -7.97 24.12 -32.09
N ARG A 37 -8.27 25.19 -32.81
CA ARG A 37 -9.25 26.21 -32.38
C ARG A 37 -10.63 25.83 -32.91
N LEU A 38 -11.53 25.45 -32.00
CA LEU A 38 -12.96 25.27 -32.28
C LEU A 38 -13.64 26.61 -31.97
N GLY A 39 -14.26 27.23 -32.98
CA GLY A 39 -14.63 28.65 -32.97
C GLY A 39 -15.38 29.12 -31.73
N GLY A 40 -14.86 30.19 -31.11
CA GLY A 40 -15.14 30.58 -29.73
C GLY A 40 -13.82 30.64 -28.95
N GLU A 41 -13.89 30.61 -27.61
CA GLU A 41 -12.71 30.57 -26.73
C GLU A 41 -12.12 29.15 -26.60
N THR A 42 -12.82 28.13 -27.12
CA THR A 42 -12.44 26.71 -27.03
C THR A 42 -11.25 26.33 -27.93
N GLN A 43 -10.03 26.64 -27.48
CA GLN A 43 -8.79 26.08 -28.05
C GLN A 43 -8.42 24.75 -27.37
N ILE A 44 -8.36 23.67 -28.15
CA ILE A 44 -7.62 22.46 -27.78
C ILE A 44 -6.13 22.78 -27.94
N LYS A 45 -5.44 22.88 -26.81
CA LYS A 45 -4.02 23.22 -26.73
C LYS A 45 -3.13 22.07 -27.26
N GLY A 46 -2.14 22.42 -28.08
CA GLY A 46 -1.19 21.48 -28.70
C GLY A 46 0.20 21.52 -28.06
N ALA A 47 1.18 20.81 -28.63
CA ALA A 47 2.55 20.75 -28.10
C ALA A 47 3.26 22.12 -28.04
N ARG A 48 2.84 23.06 -28.89
CA ARG A 48 3.32 24.46 -28.87
C ARG A 48 2.74 25.29 -27.73
N ASP A 49 1.59 24.87 -27.22
CA ASP A 49 0.89 25.50 -26.09
C ASP A 49 1.26 24.82 -24.75
N ILE A 50 2.24 23.90 -24.72
CA ILE A 50 2.70 23.26 -23.49
C ILE A 50 3.37 24.28 -22.58
N ARG A 51 2.98 24.24 -21.31
CA ARG A 51 3.66 24.95 -20.24
C ARG A 51 4.90 24.17 -19.83
N PHE A 52 6.04 24.84 -19.77
CA PHE A 52 7.32 24.23 -19.43
C PHE A 52 7.85 24.77 -18.11
N GLY A 53 8.59 23.94 -17.37
CA GLY A 53 9.21 24.32 -16.10
C GLY A 53 10.34 25.34 -16.24
N ILE A 54 10.80 25.87 -15.10
CA ILE A 54 11.94 26.79 -15.03
C ILE A 54 13.24 26.14 -15.54
N ASP A 55 13.35 24.81 -15.48
CA ASP A 55 14.46 24.02 -16.01
C ASP A 55 14.48 23.96 -17.55
N ILE A 56 13.42 24.41 -18.21
CA ILE A 56 13.31 24.52 -19.67
C ILE A 56 13.19 25.98 -20.15
N ARG A 57 12.60 26.86 -19.35
CA ARG A 57 12.41 28.27 -19.74
C ARG A 57 13.47 29.22 -19.19
N GLY A 58 14.24 28.77 -18.19
CA GLY A 58 14.81 29.65 -17.17
C GLY A 58 13.71 30.30 -16.32
N GLY A 59 14.11 30.86 -15.20
CA GLY A 59 13.19 31.41 -14.20
C GLY A 59 13.61 31.09 -12.77
N VAL A 60 12.67 31.33 -11.87
CA VAL A 60 12.86 31.22 -10.43
C VAL A 60 11.79 30.27 -9.88
N GLU A 61 12.20 29.32 -9.06
CA GLU A 61 11.36 28.58 -8.14
C GLU A 61 11.79 28.93 -6.71
N ALA A 62 10.86 29.21 -5.81
CA ALA A 62 11.16 29.43 -4.40
C ALA A 62 10.06 28.88 -3.48
N ILE A 63 10.48 28.43 -2.31
CA ILE A 63 9.62 27.94 -1.23
C ILE A 63 9.65 28.97 -0.11
N PHE A 64 8.58 29.75 -0.01
CA PHE A 64 8.38 30.76 1.03
C PHE A 64 7.72 30.14 2.26
N THR A 65 8.20 30.47 3.46
CA THR A 65 7.60 30.09 4.74
C THR A 65 7.45 31.30 5.67
N PRO A 66 6.45 31.31 6.58
CA PRO A 66 6.30 32.37 7.58
C PRO A 66 7.58 32.60 8.40
N GLN A 67 7.95 33.87 8.57
CA GLN A 67 9.09 34.28 9.39
C GLN A 67 8.60 34.97 10.67
N GLY A 68 9.09 34.51 11.83
CA GLY A 68 8.82 35.13 13.13
C GLY A 68 7.44 34.85 13.74
N PHE A 69 6.65 33.94 13.15
CA PHE A 69 5.31 33.60 13.65
C PHE A 69 5.34 32.47 14.69
N GLU A 70 4.89 32.73 15.91
CA GLU A 70 4.75 31.72 16.97
C GLU A 70 3.47 30.89 16.81
N GLY A 71 3.44 30.04 15.78
CA GLY A 71 2.33 29.11 15.54
C GLY A 71 2.39 28.43 14.18
N LYS A 72 1.39 27.60 13.88
CA LYS A 72 1.10 27.19 12.49
C LYS A 72 0.08 28.19 11.92
N PRO A 73 0.31 28.80 10.74
CA PRO A 73 -0.66 29.69 10.12
C PRO A 73 -2.00 29.00 9.86
N THR A 74 -3.07 29.78 9.74
CA THR A 74 -4.33 29.28 9.20
C THR A 74 -4.25 29.17 7.67
N ALA A 75 -5.09 28.32 7.08
CA ALA A 75 -5.21 28.25 5.61
C ALA A 75 -5.56 29.62 5.01
N GLU A 76 -6.46 30.37 5.64
CA GLU A 76 -6.87 31.71 5.22
C GLU A 76 -5.70 32.71 5.21
N GLN A 77 -4.80 32.64 6.21
CA GLN A 77 -3.58 33.46 6.25
C GLN A 77 -2.62 33.11 5.10
N MET A 78 -2.47 31.83 4.77
CA MET A 78 -1.60 31.39 3.66
C MET A 78 -2.19 31.70 2.29
N ASP A 79 -3.51 31.60 2.13
CA ASP A 79 -4.21 32.06 0.93
C ASP A 79 -4.11 33.59 0.76
N ALA A 80 -4.11 34.34 1.87
CA ALA A 80 -3.92 35.79 1.85
C ALA A 80 -2.47 36.15 1.47
N ALA A 81 -1.49 35.45 2.03
CA ALA A 81 -0.08 35.57 1.66
C ALA A 81 0.16 35.20 0.18
N SER A 82 -0.53 34.18 -0.33
CA SER A 82 -0.54 33.81 -1.75
C SER A 82 -1.12 34.93 -2.65
N ARG A 83 -2.17 35.63 -2.21
CA ARG A 83 -2.73 36.78 -2.93
C ARG A 83 -1.74 37.94 -3.05
N ILE A 84 -0.95 38.25 -2.01
CA ILE A 84 0.12 39.26 -2.06
C ILE A 84 1.18 38.91 -3.11
N ILE A 85 1.71 37.68 -3.07
CA ILE A 85 2.69 37.19 -4.05
C ILE A 85 2.14 37.32 -5.48
N ASN A 86 0.87 36.96 -5.69
CA ASN A 86 0.22 37.14 -6.98
C ASN A 86 0.18 38.62 -7.41
N GLN A 87 -0.27 39.53 -6.54
CA GLN A 87 -0.35 40.96 -6.84
C GLN A 87 1.02 41.57 -7.16
N ARG A 88 2.08 41.22 -6.41
CA ARG A 88 3.46 41.67 -6.69
C ARG A 88 3.97 41.15 -8.05
N LEU A 89 3.66 39.90 -8.39
CA LEU A 89 4.00 39.33 -9.70
C LEU A 89 3.19 39.97 -10.83
N ASP A 90 1.92 40.32 -10.63
CA ASP A 90 1.13 41.09 -11.61
C ASP A 90 1.72 42.49 -11.84
N ASN A 91 2.16 43.16 -10.77
CA ASN A 91 2.82 44.47 -10.84
C ASN A 91 4.14 44.43 -11.62
N ARG A 92 4.92 43.34 -11.49
CA ARG A 92 6.12 43.07 -12.30
C ARG A 92 5.83 42.56 -13.73
N GLN A 93 4.54 42.42 -14.09
CA GLN A 93 4.03 41.87 -15.36
C GLN A 93 4.39 40.38 -15.59
N ILE A 94 4.56 39.63 -14.51
CA ILE A 94 4.91 38.20 -14.49
C ILE A 94 3.61 37.39 -14.41
N LEU A 95 2.91 37.31 -15.56
CA LEU A 95 1.57 36.71 -15.67
C LEU A 95 1.57 35.18 -15.83
N ASP A 96 2.64 34.59 -16.37
CA ASP A 96 2.80 33.12 -16.40
C ASP A 96 3.53 32.68 -15.14
N ARG A 97 2.79 32.22 -14.12
CA ARG A 97 3.34 31.84 -12.82
C ARG A 97 2.54 30.70 -12.16
N ASP A 98 3.20 29.92 -11.32
CA ASP A 98 2.56 29.00 -10.38
C ASP A 98 2.76 29.54 -8.97
N VAL A 99 1.68 29.86 -8.26
CA VAL A 99 1.72 30.21 -6.83
C VAL A 99 0.85 29.18 -6.11
N ILE A 100 1.48 28.27 -5.37
CA ILE A 100 0.85 27.07 -4.83
C ILE A 100 1.04 27.05 -3.31
N VAL A 101 -0.04 27.21 -2.56
CA VAL A 101 -0.03 26.98 -1.11
C VAL A 101 0.18 25.48 -0.85
N GLY A 102 1.10 25.13 0.05
CA GLY A 102 1.36 23.75 0.45
C GLY A 102 0.13 23.09 1.08
N ARG A 103 -0.04 21.77 0.91
CA ARG A 103 -1.21 21.03 1.42
C ARG A 103 -1.41 21.17 2.93
N ASP A 104 -0.34 21.45 3.66
CA ASP A 104 -0.32 21.65 5.09
C ASP A 104 -0.52 23.11 5.53
N SER A 105 -0.67 24.07 4.61
CA SER A 105 -0.75 25.52 4.90
C SER A 105 0.44 26.03 5.73
N ASP A 106 1.64 25.60 5.37
CA ASP A 106 2.91 25.90 6.05
C ASP A 106 3.92 26.64 5.15
N ARG A 107 3.81 26.48 3.83
CA ARG A 107 4.69 27.07 2.82
C ARG A 107 3.92 27.50 1.56
N ILE A 108 4.51 28.39 0.76
CA ILE A 108 4.03 28.79 -0.56
C ILE A 108 5.14 28.52 -1.58
N ILE A 109 4.85 27.70 -2.58
CA ILE A 109 5.75 27.42 -3.69
C ILE A 109 5.43 28.40 -4.81
N VAL A 110 6.41 29.20 -5.19
CA VAL A 110 6.32 30.24 -6.22
C VAL A 110 7.23 29.85 -7.37
N ARG A 111 6.70 29.75 -8.59
CA ARG A 111 7.47 29.51 -9.81
C ARG A 111 7.10 30.52 -10.88
N PHE A 112 8.08 31.12 -11.53
CA PHE A 112 7.85 31.95 -12.72
C PHE A 112 9.03 31.88 -13.69
N PRO A 113 8.80 31.91 -15.02
CA PRO A 113 9.86 32.07 -15.98
C PRO A 113 10.38 33.51 -15.97
N TRP A 114 11.68 33.69 -16.16
CA TRP A 114 12.26 35.03 -16.30
C TRP A 114 11.97 35.58 -17.72
N LYS A 115 11.91 36.91 -17.88
CA LYS A 115 11.74 37.52 -19.20
C LYS A 115 13.01 37.31 -20.03
N ALA A 116 12.88 36.65 -21.18
CA ALA A 116 14.02 36.25 -22.01
C ALA A 116 14.74 37.42 -22.72
N ASP A 117 14.17 38.62 -22.64
CA ASP A 117 14.64 39.90 -23.17
C ASP A 117 15.17 40.86 -22.09
N GLU A 118 15.09 40.48 -20.81
CA GLU A 118 15.53 41.28 -19.66
C GLU A 118 17.00 40.94 -19.34
N ALA A 119 17.91 41.89 -19.63
CA ALA A 119 19.35 41.65 -19.66
C ALA A 119 20.01 41.56 -18.26
N ASP A 120 19.45 42.26 -17.28
CA ASP A 120 19.93 42.30 -15.90
C ASP A 120 19.17 41.25 -15.07
N PHE A 121 19.78 40.07 -14.96
CA PHE A 121 19.23 38.91 -14.25
C PHE A 121 19.55 39.03 -12.74
N ASN A 122 18.72 39.77 -11.99
CA ASN A 122 18.72 39.79 -10.53
C ASN A 122 17.43 39.16 -9.94
N PRO A 123 17.33 37.82 -9.95
CA PRO A 123 16.16 37.11 -9.40
C PRO A 123 16.12 37.10 -7.88
N GLU A 124 17.25 37.20 -7.20
CA GLU A 124 17.32 37.25 -5.73
C GLU A 124 16.69 38.52 -5.14
N GLU A 125 16.87 39.70 -5.77
CA GLU A 125 16.14 40.93 -5.41
C GLU A 125 14.63 40.77 -5.59
N ALA A 126 14.19 40.09 -6.66
CA ALA A 126 12.79 39.78 -6.86
C ALA A 126 12.25 38.81 -5.79
N LEU A 127 13.03 37.82 -5.34
CA LEU A 127 12.65 36.93 -4.25
C LEU A 127 12.56 37.64 -2.90
N GLN A 128 13.42 38.63 -2.65
CA GLN A 128 13.36 39.45 -1.44
C GLN A 128 12.06 40.29 -1.43
N GLU A 129 11.77 41.03 -2.49
CA GLU A 129 10.52 41.81 -2.61
C GLU A 129 9.26 40.93 -2.50
N LEU A 130 9.28 39.70 -3.03
CA LEU A 130 8.17 38.76 -2.89
C LEU A 130 8.00 38.19 -1.46
N GLY A 131 9.04 38.29 -0.62
CA GLY A 131 9.04 37.83 0.77
C GLY A 131 8.67 38.87 1.82
N GLU A 132 8.88 40.17 1.53
CA GLU A 132 8.65 41.25 2.50
C GLU A 132 7.18 41.35 2.96
N MET A 133 6.94 41.90 4.17
CA MET A 133 5.57 42.09 4.66
C MET A 133 4.77 43.03 3.73
N ALA A 134 3.51 42.71 3.50
CA ALA A 134 2.62 43.59 2.72
C ALA A 134 2.25 44.83 3.55
N LEU A 135 2.64 46.00 3.07
CA LEU A 135 2.52 47.26 3.81
C LEU A 135 1.16 47.91 3.55
N LEU A 136 0.10 47.35 4.17
CA LEU A 136 -1.19 48.02 4.20
C LEU A 136 -1.06 49.35 4.95
N THR A 137 -1.42 50.45 4.29
CA THR A 137 -1.40 51.79 4.90
C THR A 137 -2.67 52.56 4.54
N PHE A 138 -3.27 53.17 5.55
CA PHE A 138 -4.36 54.13 5.38
C PHE A 138 -3.74 55.53 5.37
N ARG A 139 -3.95 56.30 4.30
CA ARG A 139 -3.26 57.58 4.08
C ARG A 139 -4.25 58.73 3.94
N GLU A 140 -3.92 59.85 4.58
CA GLU A 140 -4.66 61.11 4.48
C GLU A 140 -4.37 61.82 3.13
N PRO A 141 -5.16 62.85 2.74
CA PRO A 141 -5.00 63.52 1.43
C PRO A 141 -3.65 64.22 1.21
N ASP A 142 -2.86 64.43 2.25
CA ASP A 142 -1.50 64.97 2.22
C ASP A 142 -0.42 63.89 2.03
N GLY A 143 -0.79 62.60 2.08
CA GLY A 143 0.09 61.43 2.03
C GLY A 143 0.51 60.89 3.40
N THR A 144 0.11 61.50 4.51
CA THR A 144 0.47 61.06 5.86
C THR A 144 -0.16 59.70 6.18
N VAL A 145 0.63 58.75 6.68
CA VAL A 145 0.15 57.43 7.10
C VAL A 145 -0.55 57.54 8.45
N ALA A 146 -1.87 57.31 8.44
CA ALA A 146 -2.74 57.38 9.60
C ALA A 146 -2.84 56.03 10.35
N LEU A 147 -2.93 54.91 9.60
CA LEU A 147 -2.99 53.55 10.16
C LEU A 147 -2.22 52.56 9.29
N THR A 148 -1.88 51.41 9.88
CA THR A 148 -1.13 50.31 9.27
C THR A 148 -1.91 49.00 9.28
N GLY A 149 -1.43 47.96 8.59
CA GLY A 149 -1.99 46.60 8.66
C GLY A 149 -2.15 46.05 10.07
N ALA A 150 -1.20 46.36 10.97
CA ALA A 150 -1.25 45.94 12.38
C ALA A 150 -2.38 46.61 13.19
N ASP A 151 -2.98 47.69 12.69
CA ASP A 151 -4.13 48.35 13.31
C ASP A 151 -5.46 47.66 12.94
N VAL A 152 -5.47 46.81 11.92
CA VAL A 152 -6.64 46.06 11.45
C VAL A 152 -6.75 44.72 12.21
N LYS A 153 -7.99 44.31 12.50
CA LYS A 153 -8.31 43.01 13.12
C LYS A 153 -8.87 42.03 12.09
N GLN A 154 -9.84 42.47 11.29
CA GLN A 154 -10.38 41.72 10.15
C GLN A 154 -11.16 42.64 9.20
N ALA A 155 -11.21 42.29 7.92
CA ALA A 155 -12.17 42.76 6.94
C ALA A 155 -13.00 41.58 6.42
N ARG A 156 -14.30 41.79 6.22
CA ARG A 156 -15.21 40.75 5.70
C ARG A 156 -16.22 41.32 4.71
N PHE A 157 -16.66 40.49 3.77
CA PHE A 157 -17.84 40.77 2.96
C PHE A 157 -19.07 40.98 3.86
N GLY A 158 -19.89 41.96 3.52
CA GLY A 158 -21.18 42.24 4.15
C GLY A 158 -22.21 42.71 3.13
N VAL A 159 -23.44 42.88 3.59
CA VAL A 159 -24.56 43.41 2.82
C VAL A 159 -25.27 44.45 3.68
N ASP A 160 -25.45 45.68 3.17
CA ASP A 160 -26.22 46.72 3.88
C ASP A 160 -27.67 46.22 4.09
N PRO A 161 -28.17 46.15 5.33
CA PRO A 161 -29.54 45.73 5.64
C PRO A 161 -30.63 46.52 4.91
N ASN A 162 -30.36 47.77 4.52
CA ASN A 162 -31.33 48.71 3.96
C ASN A 162 -31.39 48.64 2.41
N SER A 163 -30.26 48.82 1.73
CA SER A 163 -30.19 48.81 0.26
C SER A 163 -29.97 47.42 -0.34
N ARG A 164 -29.55 46.44 0.47
CA ARG A 164 -29.06 45.11 0.04
C ARG A 164 -27.85 45.15 -0.90
N SER A 165 -27.07 46.24 -0.91
CA SER A 165 -25.84 46.31 -1.70
C SER A 165 -24.66 45.57 -1.04
N PRO A 166 -23.75 44.96 -1.81
CA PRO A 166 -22.44 44.49 -1.34
C PRO A 166 -21.61 45.60 -0.70
N VAL A 167 -21.07 45.34 0.49
CA VAL A 167 -20.19 46.26 1.24
C VAL A 167 -19.03 45.49 1.88
N VAL A 168 -17.96 46.20 2.26
CA VAL A 168 -16.87 45.61 3.07
C VAL A 168 -16.95 46.14 4.50
N LEU A 169 -17.08 45.23 5.45
CA LEU A 169 -17.08 45.51 6.88
C LEU A 169 -15.65 45.36 7.41
N LEU A 170 -15.08 46.45 7.90
CA LEU A 170 -13.75 46.53 8.50
C LEU A 170 -13.87 46.63 10.03
N GLU A 171 -13.10 45.81 10.74
CA GLU A 171 -13.02 45.77 12.20
C GLU A 171 -11.56 45.99 12.60
N LEU A 172 -11.32 46.94 13.50
CA LEU A 172 -9.97 47.35 13.93
C LEU A 172 -9.56 46.73 15.27
N GLN A 173 -8.26 46.72 15.54
CA GLN A 173 -7.73 46.40 16.88
C GLN A 173 -7.89 47.60 17.82
N GLU A 174 -7.77 47.39 19.12
CA GLU A 174 -8.08 48.42 20.12
C GLU A 174 -7.16 49.65 20.04
N GLN A 175 -5.88 49.47 19.70
CA GLN A 175 -4.96 50.58 19.40
C GLN A 175 -5.30 51.28 18.06
N GLY A 176 -5.79 50.54 17.08
CA GLY A 176 -6.23 51.07 15.78
C GLY A 176 -7.50 51.91 15.90
N ARG A 177 -8.44 51.49 16.76
CA ARG A 177 -9.70 52.18 17.04
C ARG A 177 -9.48 53.64 17.44
N GLU A 178 -8.51 53.93 18.30
CA GLU A 178 -8.28 55.29 18.80
C GLU A 178 -7.67 56.21 17.73
N LYS A 179 -6.69 55.71 16.97
CA LYS A 179 -6.14 56.40 15.78
C LYS A 179 -7.24 56.69 14.76
N PHE A 180 -8.08 55.69 14.47
CA PHE A 180 -9.17 55.81 13.50
C PHE A 180 -10.24 56.81 13.95
N ALA A 181 -10.56 56.85 15.24
CA ALA A 181 -11.49 57.82 15.80
C ALA A 181 -10.99 59.25 15.65
N GLU A 182 -9.71 59.54 15.92
CA GLU A 182 -9.12 60.87 15.71
C GLU A 182 -9.15 61.27 14.22
N VAL A 183 -8.62 60.40 13.35
CA VAL A 183 -8.47 60.67 11.92
C VAL A 183 -9.81 60.79 11.22
N THR A 184 -10.77 59.90 11.48
CA THR A 184 -12.12 60.04 10.90
C THR A 184 -12.87 61.25 11.44
N THR A 185 -12.66 61.66 12.70
CA THR A 185 -13.22 62.91 13.23
C THR A 185 -12.68 64.13 12.49
N ARG A 186 -11.38 64.14 12.12
CA ARG A 186 -10.77 65.19 11.28
C ARG A 186 -11.35 65.20 9.86
N LEU A 187 -11.29 64.07 9.16
CA LEU A 187 -11.65 63.99 7.73
C LEU A 187 -13.16 64.16 7.47
N ALA A 188 -14.03 63.75 8.41
CA ALA A 188 -15.49 63.85 8.26
C ALA A 188 -16.01 65.29 8.12
N VAL A 189 -15.27 66.30 8.60
CA VAL A 189 -15.67 67.71 8.55
C VAL A 189 -15.79 68.21 7.10
N ASN A 190 -14.86 67.78 6.23
CA ASN A 190 -14.77 68.17 4.83
C ASN A 190 -15.17 67.04 3.85
N GLN A 191 -15.53 65.86 4.38
CA GLN A 191 -15.76 64.61 3.62
C GLN A 191 -14.54 64.16 2.80
N GLU A 192 -13.36 64.29 3.40
CA GLU A 192 -12.08 63.97 2.78
C GLU A 192 -11.85 62.44 2.63
N VAL A 193 -10.90 62.08 1.76
CA VAL A 193 -10.58 60.70 1.39
C VAL A 193 -9.55 60.11 2.35
N LEU A 194 -9.81 58.91 2.85
CA LEU A 194 -8.84 58.09 3.58
C LEU A 194 -8.41 56.94 2.65
N ALA A 195 -7.37 57.18 1.85
CA ALA A 195 -6.94 56.26 0.80
C ALA A 195 -6.32 54.99 1.40
N ILE A 196 -6.74 53.81 0.92
CA ILE A 196 -6.19 52.52 1.34
C ILE A 196 -5.15 52.07 0.32
N TYR A 197 -3.92 51.88 0.78
CA TYR A 197 -2.76 51.49 0.00
C TYR A 197 -2.24 50.11 0.40
N MET A 198 -1.76 49.35 -0.58
CA MET A 198 -0.97 48.12 -0.42
C MET A 198 0.31 48.28 -1.24
N ASP A 199 1.48 48.18 -0.61
CA ASP A 199 2.80 48.29 -1.28
C ASP A 199 2.86 49.48 -2.27
N ASP A 200 2.53 50.67 -1.75
CA ASP A 200 2.38 51.96 -2.47
C ASP A 200 1.35 52.01 -3.63
N GLN A 201 0.58 50.96 -3.88
CA GLN A 201 -0.57 50.99 -4.79
C GLN A 201 -1.89 51.27 -4.07
N VAL A 202 -2.73 52.12 -4.66
CA VAL A 202 -4.10 52.37 -4.20
C VAL A 202 -4.99 51.15 -4.46
N ILE A 203 -5.54 50.54 -3.40
CA ILE A 203 -6.56 49.49 -3.50
C ILE A 203 -7.98 50.02 -3.28
N SER A 204 -8.15 51.15 -2.58
CA SER A 204 -9.46 51.80 -2.41
C SER A 204 -9.35 53.29 -2.05
N LEU A 205 -10.38 54.08 -2.41
CA LEU A 205 -10.47 55.52 -2.14
C LEU A 205 -11.79 55.90 -1.44
N PRO A 206 -12.07 55.40 -0.22
CA PRO A 206 -13.27 55.77 0.52
C PRO A 206 -13.19 57.21 1.06
N SER A 207 -14.31 57.94 1.01
CA SER A 207 -14.46 59.24 1.68
C SER A 207 -15.17 59.10 3.02
N VAL A 208 -14.64 59.78 4.04
CA VAL A 208 -15.15 59.70 5.42
C VAL A 208 -16.39 60.60 5.55
N ARG A 209 -17.57 60.00 5.72
CA ARG A 209 -18.85 60.74 5.80
C ARG A 209 -19.29 61.09 7.21
N VAL A 210 -18.86 60.31 8.20
CA VAL A 210 -19.25 60.37 9.62
C VAL A 210 -18.03 59.94 10.45
N PRO A 211 -17.75 60.53 11.63
CA PRO A 211 -16.72 60.03 12.54
C PRO A 211 -17.02 58.60 13.03
N ILE A 212 -16.00 57.74 13.09
CA ILE A 212 -16.15 56.32 13.45
C ILE A 212 -15.35 56.08 14.75
N LEU A 213 -16.07 55.89 15.87
CA LEU A 213 -15.50 55.92 17.22
C LEU A 213 -15.39 54.53 17.90
N ASP A 214 -16.11 53.55 17.38
CA ASP A 214 -16.22 52.17 17.87
C ASP A 214 -15.20 51.23 17.22
N GLY A 215 -14.62 51.60 16.07
CA GLY A 215 -13.64 50.81 15.34
C GLY A 215 -14.26 49.83 14.34
N GLN A 216 -15.55 50.00 14.00
CA GLN A 216 -16.19 49.27 12.90
C GLN A 216 -16.55 50.23 11.76
N ALA A 217 -16.05 49.95 10.56
CA ALA A 217 -16.25 50.80 9.40
C ALA A 217 -16.88 50.02 8.24
N GLU A 218 -17.80 50.66 7.51
CA GLU A 218 -18.41 50.10 6.31
C GLU A 218 -17.89 50.84 5.06
N ILE A 219 -17.18 50.12 4.20
CA ILE A 219 -16.75 50.61 2.89
C ILE A 219 -17.88 50.31 1.91
N SER A 220 -18.80 51.28 1.75
CA SER A 220 -19.90 51.24 0.78
C SER A 220 -19.43 51.67 -0.61
N GLY A 221 -19.91 51.02 -1.67
CA GLY A 221 -19.55 51.36 -3.05
C GLY A 221 -20.43 50.65 -4.08
N ASN A 222 -20.13 50.83 -5.37
CA ASN A 222 -20.84 50.16 -6.45
C ASN A 222 -20.26 48.75 -6.72
N PHE A 223 -20.11 47.97 -5.65
CA PHE A 223 -19.44 46.67 -5.64
C PHE A 223 -20.32 45.52 -6.13
N THR A 224 -19.70 44.45 -6.61
CA THR A 224 -20.33 43.13 -6.73
C THR A 224 -20.03 42.32 -5.45
N THR A 225 -20.70 41.17 -5.28
CA THR A 225 -20.35 40.22 -4.21
C THR A 225 -18.89 39.76 -4.31
N GLU A 226 -18.42 39.58 -5.54
CA GLU A 226 -17.05 39.18 -5.88
C GLU A 226 -16.04 40.28 -5.53
N SER A 227 -16.22 41.51 -6.02
CA SER A 227 -15.25 42.60 -5.76
C SER A 227 -15.25 43.14 -4.33
N ALA A 228 -16.38 43.04 -3.60
CA ALA A 228 -16.39 43.29 -2.16
C ALA A 228 -15.64 42.18 -1.39
N SER A 229 -15.83 40.91 -1.77
CA SER A 229 -15.07 39.80 -1.16
C SER A 229 -13.57 39.91 -1.47
N GLU A 230 -13.20 40.27 -2.69
CA GLU A 230 -11.81 40.48 -3.12
C GLU A 230 -11.14 41.61 -2.31
N LEU A 231 -11.77 42.80 -2.23
CA LEU A 231 -11.25 43.91 -1.44
C LEU A 231 -11.09 43.55 0.05
N ALA A 232 -12.05 42.83 0.63
CA ALA A 232 -11.95 42.34 2.02
C ALA A 232 -10.77 41.37 2.20
N GLN A 233 -10.58 40.42 1.29
CA GLN A 233 -9.47 39.46 1.33
C GLN A 233 -8.11 40.13 1.11
N THR A 234 -8.03 41.16 0.27
CA THR A 234 -6.81 41.95 0.07
C THR A 234 -6.46 42.76 1.32
N ILE A 235 -7.45 43.40 1.97
CA ILE A 235 -7.21 44.10 3.25
C ILE A 235 -6.72 43.13 4.34
N ASN A 236 -7.29 41.93 4.44
CA ASN A 236 -6.81 40.89 5.36
C ASN A 236 -5.38 40.44 5.06
N ALA A 237 -4.99 40.36 3.79
CA ALA A 237 -3.64 40.00 3.39
C ALA A 237 -2.61 41.03 3.88
N GLY A 238 -2.89 42.31 3.68
CA GLY A 238 -2.04 43.39 4.20
C GLY A 238 -2.07 43.58 5.73
N ALA A 239 -2.88 42.80 6.44
CA ALA A 239 -2.90 42.73 7.91
C ALA A 239 -2.19 41.48 8.47
N LEU A 240 -1.44 40.75 7.64
CA LEU A 240 -0.70 39.55 8.07
C LEU A 240 0.38 39.87 9.13
N PRO A 241 0.48 39.09 10.21
CA PRO A 241 1.41 39.34 11.31
C PRO A 241 2.83 38.78 11.07
N PHE A 242 3.18 38.38 9.84
CA PHE A 242 4.46 37.76 9.51
C PHE A 242 4.97 38.12 8.12
N ALA A 243 6.29 38.16 7.96
CA ALA A 243 6.97 38.15 6.66
C ALA A 243 7.04 36.72 6.09
N LEU A 244 7.43 36.58 4.83
CA LEU A 244 7.73 35.30 4.20
C LEU A 244 9.23 35.20 3.88
N LYS A 245 9.93 34.23 4.46
CA LYS A 245 11.32 33.92 4.09
C LYS A 245 11.35 32.85 3.00
N ALA A 246 12.11 33.09 1.93
CA ALA A 246 12.54 32.01 1.04
C ALA A 246 13.46 31.03 1.80
N THR A 247 13.01 29.78 1.98
CA THR A 247 13.77 28.68 2.62
C THR A 247 14.36 27.70 1.61
N SER A 248 13.90 27.75 0.36
CA SER A 248 14.61 27.20 -0.77
C SER A 248 14.39 28.10 -1.97
N SER A 249 15.39 28.25 -2.83
CA SER A 249 15.25 28.82 -4.15
C SER A 249 16.10 28.07 -5.18
N SER A 250 15.57 27.94 -6.38
CA SER A 250 16.23 27.35 -7.55
C SER A 250 16.03 28.29 -8.72
N THR A 251 17.10 28.97 -9.10
CA THR A 251 17.13 29.94 -10.19
C THR A 251 17.91 29.36 -11.36
N ILE A 252 17.37 29.46 -12.58
CA ILE A 252 18.00 28.93 -13.82
C ILE A 252 17.94 30.00 -14.92
N SER A 253 19.05 30.24 -15.63
CA SER A 253 19.08 31.21 -16.72
C SER A 253 18.28 30.74 -17.96
N PRO A 254 17.56 31.64 -18.68
CA PRO A 254 16.74 31.26 -19.84
C PRO A 254 17.47 30.57 -21.00
N SER A 255 18.76 30.86 -21.19
CA SER A 255 19.56 30.24 -22.25
C SER A 255 19.81 28.75 -22.01
N LEU A 256 20.14 28.37 -20.77
CA LEU A 256 20.46 26.99 -20.38
C LEU A 256 19.24 26.06 -20.55
N GLY A 257 18.04 26.55 -20.22
CA GLY A 257 16.80 25.78 -20.37
C GLY A 257 16.37 25.55 -21.82
N GLN A 258 16.42 26.58 -22.68
CA GLN A 258 15.88 26.48 -24.04
C GLN A 258 16.61 25.46 -24.92
N ASP A 259 17.93 25.35 -24.80
CA ASP A 259 18.71 24.38 -25.57
C ASP A 259 18.61 22.97 -24.98
N SER A 260 18.47 22.84 -23.65
CA SER A 260 18.14 21.58 -22.98
C SER A 260 16.84 20.94 -23.52
N LEU A 261 15.79 21.76 -23.76
CA LEU A 261 14.55 21.30 -24.40
C LEU A 261 14.78 20.77 -25.83
N LYS A 262 15.53 21.51 -26.67
CA LYS A 262 15.81 21.11 -28.06
C LYS A 262 16.53 19.75 -28.10
N VAL A 263 17.55 19.59 -27.25
CA VAL A 263 18.32 18.36 -27.07
C VAL A 263 17.42 17.19 -26.64
N MET A 264 16.58 17.39 -25.63
CA MET A 264 15.70 16.35 -25.10
C MET A 264 14.59 15.93 -26.08
N VAL A 265 14.03 16.87 -26.85
CA VAL A 265 13.07 16.55 -27.92
C VAL A 265 13.73 15.75 -29.04
N ILE A 266 14.94 16.12 -29.47
CA ILE A 266 15.71 15.37 -30.48
C ILE A 266 16.03 13.95 -29.96
N SER A 267 16.45 13.84 -28.70
CA SER A 267 16.71 12.56 -28.03
C SER A 267 15.47 11.64 -28.03
N GLY A 268 14.30 12.17 -27.66
CA GLY A 268 13.03 11.43 -27.70
C GLY A 268 12.59 11.00 -29.10
N ILE A 269 12.80 11.83 -30.12
CA ILE A 269 12.55 11.48 -31.52
C ILE A 269 13.48 10.33 -31.97
N ILE A 270 14.76 10.37 -31.59
CA ILE A 270 15.73 9.32 -31.94
C ILE A 270 15.41 8.01 -31.21
N ALA A 271 15.05 8.05 -29.93
CA ALA A 271 14.59 6.88 -29.18
C ALA A 271 13.35 6.24 -29.84
N LEU A 272 12.35 7.04 -30.21
CA LEU A 272 11.14 6.62 -30.91
C LEU A 272 11.42 5.98 -32.27
N LEU A 273 12.36 6.54 -33.05
CA LEU A 273 12.78 6.00 -34.34
C LEU A 273 13.55 4.68 -34.20
N LEU A 274 14.52 4.60 -33.28
CA LEU A 274 15.31 3.39 -33.05
C LEU A 274 14.44 2.25 -32.52
N LEU A 275 13.47 2.54 -31.64
CA LEU A 275 12.48 1.56 -31.19
C LEU A 275 11.52 1.14 -32.30
N SER A 276 11.07 2.07 -33.14
CA SER A 276 10.26 1.73 -34.32
C SER A 276 11.02 0.79 -35.26
N ILE A 277 12.32 1.03 -35.49
CA ILE A 277 13.19 0.16 -36.29
C ILE A 277 13.34 -1.22 -35.63
N PHE A 278 13.61 -1.29 -34.32
CA PHE A 278 13.69 -2.55 -33.57
C PHE A 278 12.40 -3.37 -33.69
N MET A 279 11.24 -2.74 -33.46
CA MET A 279 9.94 -3.41 -33.55
C MET A 279 9.64 -3.87 -34.98
N LEU A 280 9.90 -3.05 -36.00
CA LEU A 280 9.70 -3.42 -37.41
C LEU A 280 10.59 -4.60 -37.84
N LEU A 281 11.87 -4.60 -37.47
CA LEU A 281 12.81 -5.66 -37.86
C LEU A 281 12.54 -6.98 -37.12
N TYR A 282 12.30 -6.92 -35.82
CA TYR A 282 12.10 -8.12 -34.99
C TYR A 282 10.69 -8.69 -35.10
N TYR A 283 9.67 -7.85 -34.97
CA TYR A 283 8.25 -8.23 -34.90
C TYR A 283 7.45 -7.99 -36.20
N ARG A 284 8.06 -7.43 -37.25
CA ARG A 284 7.49 -7.40 -38.62
C ARG A 284 6.10 -6.74 -38.65
N LEU A 285 5.04 -7.51 -38.92
CA LEU A 285 3.67 -6.97 -39.04
C LEU A 285 3.09 -6.58 -37.68
N THR A 286 3.31 -7.38 -36.63
CA THR A 286 2.91 -7.00 -35.28
C THR A 286 3.76 -5.85 -34.75
N GLY A 287 5.02 -5.75 -35.20
CA GLY A 287 5.90 -4.60 -34.99
C GLY A 287 5.41 -3.31 -35.63
N PHE A 288 4.96 -3.34 -36.89
CA PHE A 288 4.34 -2.18 -37.55
C PHE A 288 3.10 -1.67 -36.80
N VAL A 289 2.26 -2.59 -36.32
CA VAL A 289 1.08 -2.25 -35.52
C VAL A 289 1.49 -1.67 -34.15
N ALA A 290 2.58 -2.15 -33.55
CA ALA A 290 3.15 -1.57 -32.34
C ALA A 290 3.62 -0.13 -32.55
N CYS A 291 4.27 0.18 -33.68
CA CYS A 291 4.69 1.56 -33.99
C CYS A 291 3.49 2.52 -34.07
N LEU A 292 2.39 2.11 -34.72
CA LEU A 292 1.16 2.91 -34.75
C LEU A 292 0.54 3.11 -33.34
N SER A 293 0.64 2.09 -32.48
CA SER A 293 0.22 2.15 -31.08
C SER A 293 1.07 3.17 -30.29
N LEU A 294 2.38 3.14 -30.50
CA LEU A 294 3.39 3.98 -29.85
C LEU A 294 3.26 5.46 -30.25
N TYR A 295 3.07 5.77 -31.54
CA TYR A 295 2.77 7.13 -31.98
C TYR A 295 1.48 7.69 -31.34
N THR A 296 0.46 6.83 -31.19
CA THR A 296 -0.81 7.21 -30.54
C THR A 296 -0.64 7.43 -29.04
N GLN A 297 0.21 6.64 -28.39
CA GLN A 297 0.58 6.81 -26.99
C GLN A 297 1.30 8.14 -26.76
N VAL A 298 2.32 8.46 -27.56
CA VAL A 298 3.06 9.74 -27.48
C VAL A 298 2.13 10.93 -27.74
N ALA A 299 1.29 10.88 -28.78
CA ALA A 299 0.31 11.93 -29.05
C ALA A 299 -0.68 12.12 -27.89
N GLY A 300 -1.11 11.02 -27.25
CA GLY A 300 -1.95 11.05 -26.06
C GLY A 300 -1.26 11.68 -24.84
N ILE A 301 0.02 11.35 -24.59
CA ILE A 301 0.80 11.96 -23.50
C ILE A 301 0.92 13.47 -23.70
N LEU A 302 1.29 13.92 -24.92
CA LEU A 302 1.42 15.34 -25.24
C LEU A 302 0.10 16.12 -25.05
N LEU A 303 -1.04 15.52 -25.44
CA LEU A 303 -2.37 16.13 -25.24
C LEU A 303 -2.79 16.15 -23.76
N ALA A 304 -2.52 15.07 -23.02
CA ALA A 304 -2.81 14.98 -21.59
C ALA A 304 -1.91 15.87 -20.73
N ILE A 305 -0.78 16.36 -21.24
CA ILE A 305 0.02 17.43 -20.63
C ILE A 305 -0.53 18.80 -21.05
N SER A 306 -0.71 19.03 -22.36
CA SER A 306 -1.07 20.35 -22.89
C SER A 306 -2.48 20.82 -22.53
N VAL A 307 -3.50 19.95 -22.64
CA VAL A 307 -4.90 20.33 -22.40
C VAL A 307 -5.15 20.80 -20.95
N PRO A 308 -4.74 20.06 -19.90
CA PRO A 308 -4.82 20.53 -18.51
C PRO A 308 -3.63 21.42 -18.08
N GLN A 309 -2.81 21.89 -19.03
CA GLN A 309 -1.69 22.82 -18.81
C GLN A 309 -0.71 22.43 -17.70
N GLN A 310 -0.45 21.12 -17.56
CA GLN A 310 0.51 20.61 -16.58
C GLN A 310 1.94 21.02 -16.99
N THR A 311 2.69 21.55 -16.03
CA THR A 311 4.04 22.08 -16.24
C THR A 311 5.02 20.94 -16.53
N LEU A 312 5.59 20.92 -17.75
CA LEU A 312 6.51 19.89 -18.24
C LEU A 312 7.97 20.27 -17.96
N THR A 313 8.69 19.43 -17.22
CA THR A 313 10.13 19.59 -16.89
C THR A 313 11.02 18.70 -17.78
N LEU A 314 12.34 18.87 -17.73
CA LEU A 314 13.33 17.99 -18.35
C LEU A 314 13.19 16.55 -17.86
N GLN A 315 12.99 16.37 -16.55
CA GLN A 315 12.65 15.06 -15.98
C GLN A 315 11.29 14.56 -16.51
N GLY A 316 10.28 15.43 -16.63
CA GLY A 316 9.03 15.12 -17.31
C GLY A 316 9.23 14.53 -18.71
N ILE A 317 10.08 15.17 -19.54
CA ILE A 317 10.45 14.66 -20.87
C ILE A 317 11.19 13.31 -20.77
N ALA A 318 12.09 13.11 -19.79
CA ALA A 318 12.69 11.80 -19.55
C ALA A 318 11.65 10.72 -19.21
N GLY A 319 10.57 11.08 -18.49
CA GLY A 319 9.39 10.24 -18.26
C GLY A 319 8.62 9.89 -19.53
N ILE A 320 8.53 10.82 -20.49
CA ILE A 320 8.00 10.54 -21.84
C ILE A 320 8.92 9.56 -22.58
N ILE A 321 10.25 9.78 -22.58
CA ILE A 321 11.21 8.89 -23.27
C ILE A 321 11.17 7.47 -22.68
N LEU A 322 11.15 7.35 -21.35
CA LEU A 322 10.95 6.06 -20.67
C LEU A 322 9.61 5.41 -21.06
N SER A 323 8.53 6.19 -21.11
CA SER A 323 7.21 5.72 -21.53
C SER A 323 7.16 5.23 -22.98
N ILE A 324 8.05 5.72 -23.86
CA ILE A 324 8.24 5.19 -25.22
C ILE A 324 8.92 3.80 -25.16
N GLY A 325 9.93 3.64 -24.30
CA GLY A 325 10.59 2.36 -24.06
C GLY A 325 9.67 1.29 -23.47
N MET A 326 8.86 1.66 -22.47
CA MET A 326 7.87 0.78 -21.83
C MET A 326 6.60 0.59 -22.68
N GLY A 327 6.28 1.55 -23.55
CA GLY A 327 5.08 1.56 -24.40
C GLY A 327 5.00 0.42 -25.42
N VAL A 328 6.14 -0.16 -25.80
CA VAL A 328 6.16 -1.34 -26.68
C VAL A 328 5.97 -2.67 -25.92
N ASP A 329 6.05 -2.69 -24.58
CA ASP A 329 5.97 -3.92 -23.79
C ASP A 329 4.67 -4.68 -24.07
N ALA A 330 3.51 -4.04 -23.90
CA ALA A 330 2.20 -4.64 -24.21
C ALA A 330 2.18 -5.32 -25.59
N ASN A 331 2.86 -4.74 -26.58
CA ASN A 331 2.98 -5.31 -27.93
C ASN A 331 3.99 -6.45 -28.03
N VAL A 332 5.14 -6.38 -27.35
CA VAL A 332 6.12 -7.47 -27.19
C VAL A 332 5.44 -8.69 -26.58
N ILE A 333 4.73 -8.50 -25.47
CA ILE A 333 4.00 -9.53 -24.72
C ILE A 333 3.02 -10.28 -25.63
N ILE A 334 2.15 -9.53 -26.31
CA ILE A 334 1.14 -10.06 -27.22
C ILE A 334 1.80 -10.75 -28.44
N SER A 335 2.86 -10.16 -29.00
CA SER A 335 3.54 -10.68 -30.19
C SER A 335 4.27 -12.00 -29.93
N GLU A 336 5.03 -12.10 -28.84
CA GLU A 336 5.66 -13.35 -28.43
C GLU A 336 4.61 -14.42 -28.14
N ARG A 337 3.47 -14.08 -27.51
CA ARG A 337 2.41 -15.08 -27.29
C ARG A 337 1.76 -15.57 -28.58
N ILE A 338 1.47 -14.69 -29.55
CA ILE A 338 0.96 -15.10 -30.88
C ILE A 338 1.98 -16.03 -31.58
N LYS A 339 3.27 -15.70 -31.50
CA LYS A 339 4.39 -16.46 -32.05
C LYS A 339 4.52 -17.84 -31.40
N GLU A 340 4.36 -17.96 -30.08
CA GLU A 340 4.28 -19.25 -29.38
C GLU A 340 3.13 -20.12 -29.90
N GLU A 341 1.90 -19.60 -29.92
CA GLU A 341 0.71 -20.36 -30.34
C GLU A 341 0.82 -20.81 -31.81
N LEU A 342 1.39 -19.96 -32.68
CA LEU A 342 1.68 -20.31 -34.08
C LEU A 342 2.78 -21.38 -34.22
N ASN A 343 3.80 -21.36 -33.35
CA ASN A 343 4.85 -22.38 -33.31
C ASN A 343 4.32 -23.71 -32.75
N ALA A 344 3.39 -23.67 -31.78
CA ALA A 344 2.68 -24.84 -31.23
C ALA A 344 1.71 -25.51 -32.22
N GLY A 345 1.50 -24.92 -33.40
CA GLY A 345 0.74 -25.51 -34.50
C GLY A 345 -0.69 -24.99 -34.66
N TYR A 346 -1.15 -24.07 -33.81
CA TYR A 346 -2.47 -23.46 -33.96
C TYR A 346 -2.57 -22.63 -35.25
N ASN A 347 -3.78 -22.54 -35.81
CA ASN A 347 -4.05 -21.67 -36.94
C ASN A 347 -4.10 -20.20 -36.51
N LEU A 348 -3.85 -19.27 -37.45
CA LEU A 348 -3.75 -17.84 -37.15
C LEU A 348 -4.96 -17.25 -36.39
N PRO A 349 -6.24 -17.55 -36.75
CA PRO A 349 -7.39 -17.06 -35.97
C PRO A 349 -7.36 -17.47 -34.49
N VAL A 350 -7.01 -18.72 -34.18
CA VAL A 350 -6.94 -19.23 -32.80
C VAL A 350 -5.71 -18.65 -32.09
N ALA A 351 -4.55 -18.63 -32.75
CA ALA A 351 -3.32 -18.08 -32.17
C ALA A 351 -3.44 -16.59 -31.82
N LEU A 352 -4.14 -15.79 -32.64
CA LEU A 352 -4.45 -14.39 -32.34
C LEU A 352 -5.37 -14.26 -31.11
N SER A 353 -6.43 -15.08 -31.02
CA SER A 353 -7.39 -15.01 -29.92
C SER A 353 -6.79 -15.48 -28.59
N ASN A 354 -6.06 -16.59 -28.60
CA ASN A 354 -5.28 -17.07 -27.46
C ASN A 354 -4.22 -16.04 -27.04
N GLY A 355 -3.54 -15.43 -28.02
CA GLY A 355 -2.59 -14.33 -27.83
C GLY A 355 -3.19 -13.18 -27.02
N PHE A 356 -4.20 -12.50 -27.55
CA PHE A 356 -4.82 -11.36 -26.86
C PHE A 356 -5.48 -11.74 -25.54
N THR A 357 -6.12 -12.91 -25.45
CA THR A 357 -6.88 -13.30 -24.24
C THR A 357 -5.97 -13.75 -23.10
N ARG A 358 -4.85 -14.44 -23.37
CA ARG A 358 -3.89 -14.89 -22.34
C ARG A 358 -2.84 -13.84 -22.00
N ALA A 359 -2.50 -12.94 -22.92
CA ALA A 359 -1.59 -11.82 -22.63
C ALA A 359 -2.24 -10.78 -21.70
N PHE A 360 -3.56 -10.59 -21.77
CA PHE A 360 -4.24 -9.45 -21.15
C PHE A 360 -3.98 -9.29 -19.64
N SER A 361 -4.10 -10.37 -18.86
CA SER A 361 -3.80 -10.34 -17.41
C SER A 361 -2.36 -9.89 -17.15
N SER A 362 -1.40 -10.47 -17.86
CA SER A 362 0.02 -10.15 -17.66
C SER A 362 0.42 -8.75 -18.16
N VAL A 363 -0.34 -8.13 -19.09
CA VAL A 363 -0.16 -6.72 -19.46
C VAL A 363 -0.82 -5.78 -18.44
N PHE A 364 -2.03 -6.12 -17.98
CA PHE A 364 -2.76 -5.32 -17.00
C PHE A 364 -2.02 -5.28 -15.67
N ASP A 365 -1.62 -6.44 -15.14
CA ASP A 365 -0.92 -6.56 -13.87
C ASP A 365 0.42 -5.83 -13.86
N GLY A 366 1.18 -5.85 -14.97
CA GLY A 366 2.40 -5.07 -15.14
C GLY A 366 2.14 -3.56 -15.09
N ASN A 367 1.20 -3.07 -15.89
CA ASN A 367 0.85 -1.64 -15.94
C ASN A 367 0.35 -1.10 -14.59
N VAL A 368 -0.40 -1.89 -13.79
CA VAL A 368 -0.87 -1.45 -12.47
C VAL A 368 0.30 -1.14 -11.53
N THR A 369 1.37 -1.94 -11.53
CA THR A 369 2.53 -1.70 -10.63
C THR A 369 3.31 -0.44 -10.96
N VAL A 370 3.45 -0.11 -12.26
CA VAL A 370 4.06 1.15 -12.70
C VAL A 370 3.15 2.34 -12.40
N ALA A 371 1.83 2.18 -12.54
CA ALA A 371 0.87 3.22 -12.19
C ALA A 371 0.86 3.54 -10.68
N ILE A 372 1.04 2.54 -9.81
CA ILE A 372 1.22 2.76 -8.36
C ILE A 372 2.48 3.59 -8.08
N ALA A 373 3.62 3.23 -8.68
CA ALA A 373 4.86 3.98 -8.52
C ALA A 373 4.74 5.44 -9.02
N ALA A 374 4.16 5.63 -10.21
CA ALA A 374 3.93 6.95 -10.80
C ALA A 374 2.97 7.82 -9.97
N ALA A 375 1.92 7.22 -9.39
CA ALA A 375 1.03 7.91 -8.46
C ALA A 375 1.75 8.32 -7.17
N MET A 376 2.58 7.46 -6.58
CA MET A 376 3.35 7.83 -5.38
C MET A 376 4.33 8.98 -5.65
N LEU A 377 4.94 9.03 -6.85
CA LEU A 377 5.74 10.18 -7.30
C LEU A 377 4.91 11.47 -7.39
N MET A 378 3.68 11.41 -7.91
CA MET A 378 2.78 12.57 -7.95
C MET A 378 2.26 13.01 -6.57
N PHE A 379 2.18 12.09 -5.59
CA PHE A 379 1.72 12.43 -4.24
C PHE A 379 2.81 13.02 -3.36
N PHE A 380 4.06 12.56 -3.46
CA PHE A 380 5.15 12.91 -2.54
C PHE A 380 6.35 13.65 -3.17
N GLY A 381 6.47 13.67 -4.50
CA GLY A 381 7.57 14.32 -5.20
C GLY A 381 7.41 15.84 -5.33
N SER A 382 8.53 16.55 -5.51
CA SER A 382 8.54 17.99 -5.82
C SER A 382 8.26 18.26 -7.31
N GLY A 383 8.40 19.50 -7.77
CA GLY A 383 7.96 19.93 -9.11
C GLY A 383 8.53 19.11 -10.28
N THR A 384 9.80 18.71 -10.20
CA THR A 384 10.49 17.95 -11.24
C THR A 384 10.02 16.50 -11.29
N THR A 385 9.99 15.82 -10.13
CA THR A 385 9.62 14.41 -10.01
C THR A 385 8.11 14.17 -10.13
N LEU A 386 7.27 15.16 -9.76
CA LEU A 386 5.83 15.16 -10.01
C LEU A 386 5.54 15.22 -11.52
N SER A 387 6.23 16.08 -12.28
CA SER A 387 6.08 16.19 -13.74
C SER A 387 6.53 14.90 -14.47
N PHE A 388 7.60 14.26 -13.97
CA PHE A 388 7.99 12.90 -14.36
C PHE A 388 6.91 11.86 -14.03
N GLY A 389 6.39 11.85 -12.79
CA GLY A 389 5.34 10.93 -12.33
C GLY A 389 4.05 11.05 -13.16
N TYR A 390 3.62 12.27 -13.47
CA TYR A 390 2.46 12.52 -14.33
C TYR A 390 2.69 11.98 -15.76
N SER A 391 3.84 12.28 -16.34
CA SER A 391 4.22 11.81 -17.69
C SER A 391 4.27 10.28 -17.77
N LEU A 392 4.78 9.62 -16.72
CA LEU A 392 4.83 8.16 -16.60
C LEU A 392 3.44 7.55 -16.39
N LEU A 393 2.61 8.10 -15.49
CA LEU A 393 1.25 7.60 -15.22
C LEU A 393 0.38 7.64 -16.47
N VAL A 394 0.36 8.79 -17.15
CA VAL A 394 -0.33 8.96 -18.44
C VAL A 394 0.24 8.01 -19.49
N GLY A 395 1.56 7.86 -19.57
CA GLY A 395 2.21 6.93 -20.48
C GLY A 395 1.77 5.48 -20.31
N VAL A 396 1.62 5.03 -19.06
CA VAL A 396 1.14 3.68 -18.69
C VAL A 396 -0.36 3.50 -19.01
N ILE A 397 -1.19 4.49 -18.69
CA ILE A 397 -2.63 4.47 -19.03
C ILE A 397 -2.83 4.39 -20.54
N MET A 398 -2.10 5.22 -21.29
CA MET A 398 -2.14 5.21 -22.76
C MET A 398 -1.62 3.89 -23.34
N ASN A 399 -0.55 3.30 -22.80
CA ASN A 399 -0.07 1.96 -23.17
C ASN A 399 -1.14 0.88 -22.95
N GLY A 400 -1.88 0.92 -21.85
CA GLY A 400 -3.03 0.02 -21.63
C GLY A 400 -4.10 0.13 -22.72
N ILE A 401 -4.42 1.34 -23.16
CA ILE A 401 -5.46 1.61 -24.17
C ILE A 401 -4.95 1.28 -25.60
N THR A 402 -3.84 1.86 -26.02
CA THR A 402 -3.32 1.68 -27.39
C THR A 402 -2.67 0.31 -27.55
N GLY A 403 -1.82 -0.09 -26.60
CA GLY A 403 -1.01 -1.30 -26.64
C GLY A 403 -1.84 -2.58 -26.69
N VAL A 404 -3.02 -2.59 -26.05
CA VAL A 404 -3.93 -3.74 -26.04
C VAL A 404 -5.11 -3.57 -27.01
N TRP A 405 -5.95 -2.54 -26.82
CA TRP A 405 -7.27 -2.48 -27.47
C TRP A 405 -7.15 -2.05 -28.93
N MET A 406 -6.41 -0.98 -29.20
CA MET A 406 -6.18 -0.47 -30.55
C MET A 406 -5.39 -1.47 -31.41
N THR A 407 -4.36 -2.13 -30.87
CA THR A 407 -3.62 -3.19 -31.60
C THR A 407 -4.47 -4.42 -31.91
N ARG A 408 -5.36 -4.83 -31.00
CA ARG A 408 -6.34 -5.91 -31.22
C ARG A 408 -7.27 -5.61 -32.39
N LEU A 409 -7.72 -4.37 -32.53
CA LEU A 409 -8.54 -3.92 -33.66
C LEU A 409 -7.73 -3.87 -34.97
N MET A 410 -6.50 -3.34 -34.94
CA MET A 410 -5.61 -3.27 -36.12
C MET A 410 -5.21 -4.65 -36.64
N ILE A 411 -4.71 -5.55 -35.77
CA ILE A 411 -4.32 -6.92 -36.14
C ILE A 411 -5.54 -7.73 -36.59
N GLY A 412 -6.70 -7.57 -35.93
CA GLY A 412 -7.95 -8.18 -36.38
C GLY A 412 -8.41 -7.71 -37.76
N SER A 413 -8.21 -6.43 -38.08
CA SER A 413 -8.47 -5.85 -39.40
C SER A 413 -7.53 -6.44 -40.47
N LEU A 414 -6.21 -6.47 -40.20
CA LEU A 414 -5.20 -7.02 -41.10
C LEU A 414 -5.41 -8.51 -41.38
N ALA A 415 -5.53 -9.33 -40.33
CA ALA A 415 -5.70 -10.78 -40.44
C ALA A 415 -6.98 -11.20 -41.19
N SER A 416 -7.97 -10.30 -41.34
CA SER A 416 -9.16 -10.55 -42.16
C SER A 416 -8.87 -10.62 -43.67
N ASN A 417 -7.75 -10.03 -44.12
CA ASN A 417 -7.33 -9.94 -45.52
C ASN A 417 -6.28 -11.03 -45.85
N LYS A 418 -6.43 -11.70 -47.01
CA LYS A 418 -5.62 -12.86 -47.42
C LYS A 418 -4.11 -12.56 -47.41
N TYR A 419 -3.70 -11.39 -47.86
CA TYR A 419 -2.27 -11.02 -47.98
C TYR A 419 -1.54 -10.99 -46.62
N PHE A 420 -2.26 -10.72 -45.54
CA PHE A 420 -1.70 -10.63 -44.18
C PHE A 420 -1.98 -11.89 -43.34
N GLN A 421 -2.29 -13.04 -43.97
CA GLN A 421 -2.52 -14.32 -43.27
C GLN A 421 -1.28 -15.22 -43.20
N ASN A 422 -0.15 -14.81 -43.79
CA ASN A 422 1.10 -15.56 -43.78
C ASN A 422 1.71 -15.63 -42.36
N PRO A 423 1.87 -16.80 -41.71
CA PRO A 423 2.34 -16.89 -40.32
C PRO A 423 3.73 -16.30 -40.04
N TRP A 424 4.59 -16.22 -41.07
CA TRP A 424 5.91 -15.58 -40.99
C TRP A 424 5.83 -14.08 -40.62
N LEU A 425 4.73 -13.40 -40.99
CA LEU A 425 4.50 -11.98 -40.64
C LEU A 425 4.27 -11.79 -39.13
N TYR A 426 3.88 -12.85 -38.43
CA TYR A 426 3.62 -12.91 -36.97
C TYR A 426 4.73 -13.68 -36.25
N GLY A 427 5.96 -13.65 -36.78
CA GLY A 427 7.13 -14.22 -36.13
C GLY A 427 7.25 -15.75 -36.13
N LYS A 428 6.33 -16.52 -36.76
CA LYS A 428 6.45 -17.99 -36.83
C LYS A 428 7.82 -18.38 -37.43
N ARG A 429 8.57 -19.20 -36.70
CA ARG A 429 9.89 -19.68 -37.14
C ARG A 429 9.70 -20.73 -38.25
N LYS A 430 10.63 -20.82 -39.20
CA LYS A 430 10.75 -22.05 -39.99
C LYS A 430 11.08 -23.19 -39.03
N THR A 431 10.47 -24.35 -39.23
CA THR A 431 10.74 -25.56 -38.44
C THR A 431 12.01 -26.23 -38.94
N ASP A 432 13.12 -25.51 -38.79
CA ASP A 432 14.46 -26.10 -38.80
C ASP A 432 14.66 -26.88 -37.49
N SER A 433 15.61 -27.81 -37.47
CA SER A 433 15.74 -28.89 -36.48
C SER A 433 15.57 -28.47 -35.01
N LYS A 434 15.17 -29.43 -34.16
CA LYS A 434 15.42 -29.37 -32.71
C LYS A 434 16.84 -28.88 -32.48
N SER A 435 16.97 -27.83 -31.67
CA SER A 435 18.24 -27.48 -31.04
C SER A 435 18.45 -28.48 -29.91
N ASP A 436 19.13 -29.60 -30.18
CA ASP A 436 19.48 -30.64 -29.20
C ASP A 436 20.57 -30.18 -28.22
N ARG A 437 20.41 -28.97 -27.69
CA ARG A 437 21.13 -28.45 -26.53
C ARG A 437 20.30 -28.77 -25.30
N GLU A 438 20.92 -29.34 -24.28
CA GLU A 438 20.23 -29.65 -23.02
C GLU A 438 19.58 -28.38 -22.44
N PRO A 439 18.30 -28.40 -22.05
CA PRO A 439 17.62 -27.20 -21.59
C PRO A 439 18.19 -26.70 -20.26
N TYR A 440 18.84 -25.52 -20.27
CA TYR A 440 19.52 -24.96 -19.09
C TYR A 440 18.64 -24.96 -17.83
N ASP A 441 19.26 -25.35 -16.71
CA ASP A 441 18.64 -25.48 -15.39
C ASP A 441 18.94 -24.25 -14.52
N TYR A 442 18.05 -23.26 -14.57
CA TYR A 442 18.11 -22.04 -13.77
C TYR A 442 17.93 -22.37 -12.28
N CYS A 443 17.03 -23.32 -11.96
CA CYS A 443 16.72 -23.70 -10.59
C CYS A 443 17.91 -24.35 -9.90
N GLY A 444 18.59 -25.33 -10.52
CA GLY A 444 19.82 -25.93 -9.97
C GLY A 444 20.92 -24.90 -9.72
N HIS A 445 21.12 -23.96 -10.65
CA HIS A 445 22.18 -22.96 -10.59
C HIS A 445 21.86 -21.71 -9.75
N VAL A 446 20.68 -21.61 -9.11
CA VAL A 446 20.29 -20.49 -8.21
C VAL A 446 21.35 -20.10 -7.18
N HIS A 447 22.13 -21.07 -6.70
CA HIS A 447 23.19 -20.85 -5.72
C HIS A 447 24.38 -20.04 -6.27
N ILE A 448 24.58 -20.00 -7.59
CA ILE A 448 25.58 -19.17 -8.26
C ILE A 448 25.03 -17.73 -8.38
N PHE A 449 23.77 -17.59 -8.80
CA PHE A 449 23.14 -16.27 -8.94
C PHE A 449 23.00 -15.56 -7.58
N ALA A 450 22.49 -16.25 -6.56
CA ALA A 450 22.43 -15.73 -5.19
C ALA A 450 23.81 -15.38 -4.62
N LEU A 451 24.87 -16.16 -4.93
CA LEU A 451 26.23 -15.83 -4.53
C LEU A 451 26.75 -14.56 -5.22
N LEU A 452 26.53 -14.42 -6.52
CA LEU A 452 26.95 -13.24 -7.30
C LEU A 452 26.28 -11.96 -6.77
N SER A 453 24.96 -12.01 -6.53
CA SER A 453 24.22 -10.93 -5.87
C SER A 453 24.70 -10.62 -4.46
N SER A 454 25.01 -11.65 -3.66
CA SER A 454 25.56 -11.46 -2.31
C SER A 454 26.91 -10.75 -2.35
N VAL A 455 27.78 -11.12 -3.29
CA VAL A 455 29.09 -10.49 -3.49
C VAL A 455 28.93 -9.04 -3.97
N LEU A 456 28.00 -8.77 -4.88
CA LEU A 456 27.72 -7.41 -5.36
C LEU A 456 27.21 -6.49 -4.22
N ILE A 457 26.28 -6.97 -3.40
CA ILE A 457 25.79 -6.25 -2.21
C ILE A 457 26.93 -6.03 -1.21
N VAL A 458 27.68 -7.07 -0.83
CA VAL A 458 28.80 -6.94 0.13
C VAL A 458 29.88 -5.99 -0.38
N ALA A 459 30.22 -6.03 -1.67
CA ALA A 459 31.18 -5.09 -2.27
C ALA A 459 30.65 -3.66 -2.23
N GLY A 460 29.37 -3.44 -2.53
CA GLY A 460 28.69 -2.15 -2.40
C GLY A 460 28.77 -1.59 -0.98
N VAL A 461 28.46 -2.39 0.03
CA VAL A 461 28.54 -2.02 1.46
C VAL A 461 29.96 -1.62 1.86
N VAL A 462 30.97 -2.39 1.45
CA VAL A 462 32.39 -2.05 1.72
C VAL A 462 32.78 -0.76 1.02
N VAL A 463 32.33 -0.51 -0.22
CA VAL A 463 32.59 0.75 -0.93
C VAL A 463 31.90 1.93 -0.23
N SER A 464 30.63 1.80 0.19
CA SER A 464 29.94 2.84 0.97
C SER A 464 30.61 3.14 2.31
N ALA A 465 31.14 2.11 2.98
CA ALA A 465 31.84 2.27 4.26
C ALA A 465 33.24 2.92 4.11
N VAL A 466 33.94 2.69 3.00
CA VAL A 466 35.28 3.24 2.74
C VAL A 466 35.25 4.60 2.06
N ARG A 467 34.31 4.83 1.13
CA ARG A 467 34.19 6.09 0.36
C ARG A 467 33.24 7.10 1.02
N GLY A 468 32.42 6.65 1.97
CA GLY A 468 31.26 7.40 2.44
C GLY A 468 30.13 7.40 1.41
N VAL A 469 29.06 8.14 1.71
CA VAL A 469 27.94 8.39 0.78
C VAL A 469 27.74 9.88 0.62
N ASN A 470 27.86 10.33 -0.62
CA ASN A 470 27.58 11.69 -1.04
C ASN A 470 26.05 11.87 -1.10
N LEU A 471 25.47 12.49 -0.08
CA LEU A 471 24.12 13.06 -0.19
C LEU A 471 24.24 14.44 -0.83
N ASP A 472 23.29 14.77 -1.68
CA ASP A 472 23.23 16.07 -2.35
C ASP A 472 22.74 17.19 -1.41
N ILE A 473 22.85 18.44 -1.87
CA ILE A 473 22.36 19.63 -1.18
C ILE A 473 20.83 19.61 -1.08
N ASP A 474 20.13 18.96 -2.02
CA ASP A 474 18.71 18.56 -1.92
C ASP A 474 18.35 17.95 -0.55
N PHE A 475 19.28 17.26 0.12
CA PHE A 475 19.02 16.54 1.38
C PHE A 475 19.92 16.97 2.54
N ARG A 476 21.07 17.60 2.28
CA ARG A 476 21.95 18.16 3.32
C ARG A 476 21.59 19.61 3.68
N GLY A 477 21.02 20.36 2.75
CA GLY A 477 21.01 21.83 2.77
C GLY A 477 22.38 22.44 2.48
N GLY A 478 22.39 23.74 2.19
CA GLY A 478 23.57 24.50 1.76
C GLY A 478 23.29 25.33 0.51
N SER A 479 24.31 25.54 -0.35
CA SER A 479 24.14 26.27 -1.61
C SER A 479 25.03 25.73 -2.74
N ILE A 480 24.43 25.49 -3.92
CA ILE A 480 25.15 25.25 -5.18
C ILE A 480 24.99 26.51 -6.04
N ILE A 481 26.09 27.01 -6.59
CA ILE A 481 26.09 28.17 -7.48
C ILE A 481 26.91 27.82 -8.72
N ASN A 482 26.32 27.98 -9.91
CA ASN A 482 26.99 27.73 -11.18
C ASN A 482 27.17 29.06 -11.91
N TYR A 483 28.42 29.44 -12.20
CA TYR A 483 28.73 30.61 -13.02
C TYR A 483 29.30 30.20 -14.38
N ALA A 484 28.73 30.70 -15.47
CA ALA A 484 29.37 30.65 -16.78
C ALA A 484 30.49 31.68 -16.87
N TYR A 485 31.59 31.32 -17.54
CA TYR A 485 32.72 32.20 -17.79
C TYR A 485 33.40 31.91 -19.14
N GLU A 486 34.16 32.89 -19.60
CA GLU A 486 34.98 32.86 -20.81
C GLU A 486 36.47 32.87 -20.43
N GLY A 487 37.29 32.05 -21.11
CA GLY A 487 38.72 31.93 -20.79
C GLY A 487 39.04 30.80 -19.80
N GLN A 488 39.90 31.07 -18.81
CA GLN A 488 40.34 30.11 -17.79
C GLN A 488 40.27 30.75 -16.39
N ILE A 489 39.55 30.08 -15.48
CA ILE A 489 39.52 30.31 -14.04
C ILE A 489 40.05 29.02 -13.40
N ASP A 490 40.90 29.13 -12.39
CA ASP A 490 41.40 27.99 -11.62
C ASP A 490 40.41 27.67 -10.47
N PRO A 491 39.85 26.44 -10.40
CA PRO A 491 38.91 26.09 -9.33
C PRO A 491 39.51 26.12 -7.92
N GLU A 492 40.79 25.81 -7.74
CA GLU A 492 41.41 25.84 -6.40
C GLU A 492 41.67 27.29 -5.95
N GLU A 493 42.07 28.19 -6.88
CA GLU A 493 42.17 29.62 -6.59
C GLU A 493 40.79 30.20 -6.23
N ALA A 494 39.78 29.98 -7.08
CA ALA A 494 38.44 30.53 -6.88
C ALA A 494 37.73 29.96 -5.64
N SER A 495 37.89 28.67 -5.31
CA SER A 495 37.38 28.12 -4.05
C SER A 495 38.12 28.64 -2.83
N SER A 496 39.44 28.89 -2.91
CA SER A 496 40.20 29.50 -1.80
C SER A 496 39.78 30.94 -1.51
N LEU A 497 39.44 31.71 -2.57
CA LEU A 497 38.87 33.05 -2.45
C LEU A 497 37.52 33.00 -1.71
N LEU A 498 36.57 32.21 -2.20
CA LEU A 498 35.23 32.14 -1.61
C LEU A 498 35.23 31.51 -0.20
N LYS A 499 36.15 30.57 0.09
CA LYS A 499 36.36 30.05 1.44
C LYS A 499 36.86 31.12 2.42
N THR A 500 37.65 32.08 1.94
CA THR A 500 38.10 33.23 2.73
C THR A 500 36.97 34.25 2.93
N GLU A 501 36.14 34.47 1.92
CA GLU A 501 35.06 35.47 1.96
C GLU A 501 33.82 35.03 2.74
N LEU A 502 33.52 33.72 2.79
CA LEU A 502 32.32 33.16 3.43
C LEU A 502 32.57 32.50 4.79
N ASP A 503 33.82 32.25 5.19
CA ASP A 503 34.21 31.42 6.34
C ASP A 503 33.55 30.02 6.34
N GLN A 504 33.39 29.44 5.14
CA GLN A 504 32.72 28.15 4.89
C GLN A 504 33.53 27.25 3.94
N GLU A 505 33.32 25.94 4.01
CA GLU A 505 33.96 24.98 3.11
C GLU A 505 33.31 25.03 1.71
N VAL A 506 33.87 25.87 0.85
CA VAL A 506 33.56 25.92 -0.59
C VAL A 506 34.38 24.88 -1.33
N SER A 507 33.71 24.06 -2.14
CA SER A 507 34.33 23.17 -3.12
C SER A 507 33.97 23.62 -4.53
N ALA A 508 34.95 23.73 -5.43
CA ALA A 508 34.74 24.14 -6.82
C ALA A 508 34.99 23.00 -7.80
N GLN A 509 34.16 22.89 -8.84
CA GLN A 509 34.33 21.93 -9.94
C GLN A 509 34.03 22.60 -11.28
N THR A 510 34.93 22.46 -12.26
CA THR A 510 34.69 22.94 -13.63
C THR A 510 33.75 22.00 -14.38
N ILE A 511 32.61 22.50 -14.82
CA ILE A 511 31.67 21.80 -15.70
C ILE A 511 31.90 22.33 -17.13
N VAL A 512 32.54 21.52 -17.97
CA VAL A 512 32.82 21.86 -19.37
C VAL A 512 31.63 21.47 -20.25
N SER A 513 30.66 22.37 -20.42
CA SER A 513 29.49 22.11 -21.26
C SER A 513 29.86 22.11 -22.74
N ARG A 514 29.83 20.93 -23.36
CA ARG A 514 30.25 20.73 -24.75
C ARG A 514 29.23 21.20 -25.79
N ALA A 515 28.06 21.65 -25.36
CA ALA A 515 27.00 22.20 -26.21
C ALA A 515 27.37 23.60 -26.74
N ASP A 516 27.77 24.50 -25.83
CA ASP A 516 27.88 25.94 -26.08
C ASP A 516 29.32 26.45 -26.30
N SER A 517 30.33 25.60 -26.08
CA SER A 517 31.74 26.03 -25.95
C SER A 517 32.01 26.98 -24.76
N ARG A 518 31.05 27.10 -23.84
CA ARG A 518 31.18 27.82 -22.58
C ARG A 518 31.69 26.90 -21.48
N THR A 519 32.42 27.48 -20.54
CA THR A 519 32.89 26.78 -19.34
C THR A 519 32.09 27.29 -18.16
N GLU A 520 31.63 26.38 -17.30
CA GLU A 520 30.96 26.74 -16.06
C GLU A 520 31.81 26.31 -14.86
N ILE A 521 31.80 27.10 -13.79
CA ILE A 521 32.37 26.72 -12.51
C ILE A 521 31.23 26.57 -11.51
N SER A 522 31.14 25.36 -10.94
CA SER A 522 30.15 25.00 -9.92
C SER A 522 30.81 25.10 -8.56
N PHE A 523 30.27 25.97 -7.70
CA PHE A 523 30.64 26.07 -6.29
C PHE A 523 29.59 25.36 -5.45
N ASN A 524 29.98 24.27 -4.79
CA ASN A 524 29.17 23.58 -3.80
C ASN A 524 29.67 23.96 -2.41
N ILE A 525 28.80 24.63 -1.66
CA ILE A 525 29.07 25.28 -0.37
C ILE A 525 28.33 24.48 0.70
N ALA A 526 29.08 23.67 1.44
CA ALA A 526 28.52 22.75 2.43
C ALA A 526 28.40 23.44 3.79
N GLY A 527 27.17 23.72 4.23
CA GLY A 527 26.92 24.43 5.49
C GLY A 527 25.55 24.11 6.10
N ASN A 528 25.42 24.37 7.41
CA ASN A 528 24.15 24.20 8.15
C ASN A 528 23.12 25.31 7.87
N GLN A 529 23.37 26.18 6.89
CA GLN A 529 22.51 27.27 6.43
C GLN A 529 22.75 27.42 4.92
N SER A 530 21.72 27.76 4.16
CA SER A 530 21.90 28.28 2.80
C SER A 530 22.43 29.71 2.85
N LEU A 531 23.12 30.16 1.81
CA LEU A 531 23.44 31.57 1.64
C LEU A 531 22.17 32.42 1.59
N THR A 532 22.26 33.67 2.04
CA THR A 532 21.23 34.69 1.81
C THR A 532 21.41 35.36 0.44
N PRO A 533 20.37 36.00 -0.11
CA PRO A 533 20.47 36.90 -1.27
C PRO A 533 21.67 37.85 -1.23
N GLU A 534 21.91 38.53 -0.11
CA GLU A 534 23.00 39.51 0.02
C GLU A 534 24.38 38.84 0.00
N GLN A 535 24.50 37.62 0.52
CA GLN A 535 25.74 36.84 0.45
C GLN A 535 26.03 36.33 -0.96
N LEU A 536 25.01 35.92 -1.72
CA LEU A 536 25.18 35.49 -3.12
C LEU A 536 25.59 36.64 -4.04
N ASP A 537 25.01 37.84 -3.85
CA ASP A 537 25.46 39.06 -4.52
C ASP A 537 26.91 39.41 -4.14
N HIS A 538 27.28 39.29 -2.85
CA HIS A 538 28.67 39.50 -2.41
C HIS A 538 29.66 38.53 -3.08
N VAL A 539 29.31 37.24 -3.16
CA VAL A 539 30.09 36.20 -3.87
C VAL A 539 30.23 36.52 -5.36
N THR A 540 29.14 36.94 -6.00
CA THR A 540 29.13 37.32 -7.43
C THR A 540 30.08 38.50 -7.68
N ARG A 541 29.93 39.58 -6.90
CA ARG A 541 30.78 40.78 -7.02
C ARG A 541 32.25 40.52 -6.66
N ALA A 542 32.55 39.54 -5.81
CA ALA A 542 33.93 39.11 -5.52
C ALA A 542 34.56 38.37 -6.72
N LEU A 543 33.82 37.45 -7.37
CA LEU A 543 34.28 36.73 -8.55
C LEU A 543 34.49 37.65 -9.76
N GLU A 544 33.60 38.63 -9.98
CA GLU A 544 33.74 39.64 -11.03
C GLU A 544 35.00 40.52 -10.82
N GLN A 545 35.31 40.88 -9.57
CA GLN A 545 36.50 41.66 -9.23
C GLN A 545 37.80 40.86 -9.34
N ALA A 546 37.77 39.55 -9.04
CA ALA A 546 38.91 38.66 -9.19
C ALA A 546 39.21 38.32 -10.67
N TYR A 547 38.17 38.09 -11.48
CA TYR A 547 38.30 37.65 -12.87
C TYR A 547 37.60 38.61 -13.87
N PRO A 548 37.97 39.91 -13.92
CA PRO A 548 37.26 40.93 -14.72
C PRO A 548 37.36 40.72 -16.24
N ASN A 549 38.31 39.90 -16.70
CA ASN A 549 38.44 39.51 -18.12
C ASN A 549 37.63 38.26 -18.49
N ALA A 550 36.98 37.60 -17.53
CA ALA A 550 36.35 36.29 -17.73
C ALA A 550 34.83 36.35 -17.95
N ASN A 551 34.21 37.54 -17.94
CA ASN A 551 32.78 37.73 -18.26
C ASN A 551 31.87 36.79 -17.43
N VAL A 552 32.15 36.69 -16.12
CA VAL A 552 31.50 35.80 -15.16
C VAL A 552 30.02 36.15 -15.05
N ARG A 553 29.13 35.16 -15.14
CA ARG A 553 27.66 35.35 -15.05
C ARG A 553 27.00 34.19 -14.32
N LEU A 554 25.99 34.47 -13.49
CA LEU A 554 25.21 33.45 -12.82
C LEU A 554 24.39 32.62 -13.84
N SER A 555 24.73 31.34 -14.01
CA SER A 555 23.96 30.40 -14.85
C SER A 555 22.79 29.79 -14.08
N SER A 556 23.02 29.47 -12.81
CA SER A 556 22.00 28.99 -11.86
C SER A 556 22.46 29.11 -10.41
N SER A 557 21.51 29.36 -9.50
CA SER A 557 21.68 29.29 -8.04
C SER A 557 20.68 28.27 -7.48
N GLN A 558 21.12 27.41 -6.56
CA GLN A 558 20.24 26.50 -5.80
C GLN A 558 20.58 26.61 -4.32
N LEU A 559 19.67 27.25 -3.57
CA LEU A 559 19.76 27.51 -2.14
C LEU A 559 18.74 26.60 -1.44
N VAL A 560 19.17 25.79 -0.46
CA VAL A 560 18.27 24.85 0.24
C VAL A 560 18.53 24.91 1.75
N ASP A 561 17.52 25.27 2.54
CA ASP A 561 17.58 25.16 4.00
C ASP A 561 17.62 23.67 4.42
N PRO A 562 18.53 23.24 5.33
CA PRO A 562 18.62 21.85 5.78
C PRO A 562 17.32 21.25 6.35
N LEU A 563 16.40 22.07 6.88
CA LEU A 563 15.10 21.59 7.35
C LEU A 563 14.26 21.07 6.17
N ILE A 564 14.17 21.86 5.09
CA ILE A 564 13.43 21.50 3.88
C ILE A 564 14.05 20.27 3.21
N GLY A 565 15.39 20.22 3.10
CA GLY A 565 16.07 19.07 2.50
C GLY A 565 15.87 17.76 3.30
N LYS A 566 15.86 17.84 4.63
CA LYS A 566 15.52 16.70 5.50
C LYS A 566 14.07 16.24 5.29
N GLU A 567 13.12 17.15 5.12
CA GLU A 567 11.72 16.79 4.80
C GLU A 567 11.58 16.12 3.44
N MET A 568 12.26 16.64 2.41
CA MET A 568 12.27 16.05 1.06
C MET A 568 12.81 14.61 1.08
N LEU A 569 13.93 14.38 1.78
CA LEU A 569 14.48 13.03 1.99
C LEU A 569 13.47 12.10 2.68
N LEU A 570 12.86 12.55 3.78
CA LEU A 570 11.88 11.75 4.55
C LEU A 570 10.61 11.47 3.74
N ASN A 571 10.13 12.41 2.94
CA ASN A 571 8.94 12.24 2.11
C ASN A 571 9.19 11.30 0.92
N GLY A 572 10.37 11.37 0.30
CA GLY A 572 10.79 10.39 -0.70
C GLY A 572 10.96 8.97 -0.14
N LEU A 573 11.47 8.83 1.09
CA LEU A 573 11.52 7.54 1.79
C LEU A 573 10.11 7.00 2.11
N LYS A 574 9.19 7.85 2.62
CA LYS A 574 7.77 7.47 2.84
C LYS A 574 7.13 6.96 1.54
N ALA A 575 7.35 7.66 0.43
CA ALA A 575 6.84 7.26 -0.89
C ALA A 575 7.38 5.90 -1.34
N MET A 576 8.70 5.66 -1.21
CA MET A 576 9.35 4.41 -1.59
C MET A 576 8.78 3.20 -0.83
N VAL A 577 8.59 3.33 0.49
CA VAL A 577 8.12 2.22 1.32
C VAL A 577 6.60 2.03 1.19
N LEU A 578 5.82 3.10 1.03
CA LEU A 578 4.38 3.00 0.74
C LEU A 578 4.10 2.40 -0.64
N ALA A 579 4.86 2.78 -1.68
CA ALA A 579 4.82 2.13 -2.99
C ALA A 579 5.12 0.63 -2.88
N SER A 580 6.16 0.28 -2.12
CA SER A 580 6.53 -1.12 -1.88
C SER A 580 5.39 -1.90 -1.21
N LEU A 581 4.77 -1.37 -0.14
CA LEU A 581 3.59 -2.00 0.49
C LEU A 581 2.42 -2.18 -0.47
N LEU A 582 2.03 -1.13 -1.20
CA LEU A 582 0.91 -1.17 -2.13
C LEU A 582 1.12 -2.23 -3.22
N ILE A 583 2.36 -2.39 -3.71
CA ILE A 583 2.64 -3.40 -4.73
C ILE A 583 2.76 -4.82 -4.12
N ILE A 584 3.26 -5.00 -2.89
CA ILE A 584 3.21 -6.30 -2.18
C ILE A 584 1.75 -6.75 -2.03
N ILE A 585 0.87 -5.86 -1.58
CA ILE A 585 -0.58 -6.11 -1.43
C ILE A 585 -1.19 -6.47 -2.79
N TYR A 586 -0.84 -5.74 -3.85
CA TYR A 586 -1.31 -6.03 -5.20
C TYR A 586 -0.86 -7.42 -5.71
N ILE A 587 0.42 -7.77 -5.54
CA ILE A 587 0.96 -9.09 -5.91
C ILE A 587 0.26 -10.20 -5.12
N TRP A 588 0.02 -10.02 -3.83
CA TRP A 588 -0.72 -10.98 -2.99
C TRP A 588 -2.09 -11.29 -3.61
N PHE A 589 -2.89 -10.26 -3.92
CA PHE A 589 -4.23 -10.45 -4.51
C PHE A 589 -4.18 -11.09 -5.90
N SER A 590 -3.31 -10.66 -6.81
CA SER A 590 -3.20 -11.30 -8.14
C SER A 590 -2.71 -12.75 -8.03
N PHE A 591 -1.65 -13.02 -7.25
CA PHE A 591 -0.94 -14.29 -7.21
C PHE A 591 -1.43 -15.27 -6.13
N ARG A 592 -2.61 -15.03 -5.52
CA ARG A 592 -3.27 -15.98 -4.59
C ARG A 592 -3.33 -17.41 -5.13
N SER A 593 -3.55 -17.57 -6.44
CA SER A 593 -3.57 -18.87 -7.15
C SER A 593 -2.23 -19.61 -7.21
N MET A 594 -1.12 -18.97 -6.83
CA MET A 594 0.24 -19.53 -6.88
C MET A 594 0.91 -19.49 -5.48
N SER A 595 0.09 -19.62 -4.42
CA SER A 595 0.49 -19.46 -3.01
C SER A 595 1.07 -18.09 -2.65
N GLY A 596 0.46 -17.03 -3.22
CA GLY A 596 0.35 -15.67 -2.68
C GLY A 596 1.59 -15.15 -1.93
N PRO A 597 1.59 -15.17 -0.59
CA PRO A 597 2.63 -14.55 0.23
C PRO A 597 4.04 -15.06 -0.12
N SER A 598 4.22 -16.37 -0.38
CA SER A 598 5.52 -16.91 -0.79
C SER A 598 6.06 -16.31 -2.09
N ALA A 599 5.18 -15.97 -3.03
CA ALA A 599 5.56 -15.34 -4.29
C ALA A 599 5.83 -13.83 -4.10
N GLY A 600 4.97 -13.14 -3.33
CA GLY A 600 5.14 -11.72 -2.99
C GLY A 600 6.43 -11.42 -2.22
N VAL A 601 6.81 -12.28 -1.27
CA VAL A 601 8.05 -12.14 -0.49
C VAL A 601 9.29 -12.38 -1.35
N MET A 602 9.28 -13.37 -2.26
CA MET A 602 10.40 -13.59 -3.18
C MET A 602 10.53 -12.46 -4.22
N ALA A 603 9.42 -11.85 -4.63
CA ALA A 603 9.43 -10.63 -5.44
C ALA A 603 10.01 -9.44 -4.63
N LEU A 604 9.61 -9.27 -3.37
CA LEU A 604 10.14 -8.23 -2.48
C LEU A 604 11.65 -8.36 -2.25
N LEU A 605 12.18 -9.57 -2.07
CA LEU A 605 13.63 -9.77 -1.94
C LEU A 605 14.39 -9.47 -3.24
N ALA A 606 13.79 -9.71 -4.41
CA ALA A 606 14.35 -9.29 -5.69
C ALA A 606 14.36 -7.76 -5.83
N LEU A 607 13.27 -7.08 -5.43
CA LEU A 607 13.20 -5.61 -5.41
C LEU A 607 14.23 -4.99 -4.48
N LEU A 608 14.34 -5.48 -3.25
CA LEU A 608 15.29 -4.96 -2.27
C LEU A 608 16.73 -5.11 -2.78
N HIS A 609 17.04 -6.21 -3.46
CA HIS A 609 18.29 -6.38 -4.19
C HIS A 609 18.47 -5.32 -5.29
N ASP A 610 17.45 -5.04 -6.10
CA ASP A 610 17.55 -4.10 -7.22
C ASP A 610 17.74 -2.66 -6.73
N ILE A 611 16.99 -2.23 -5.71
CA ILE A 611 17.16 -0.92 -5.07
C ILE A 611 18.57 -0.79 -4.47
N LEU A 612 19.02 -1.77 -3.69
CA LEU A 612 20.33 -1.73 -3.03
C LEU A 612 21.47 -1.76 -4.06
N THR A 613 21.38 -2.57 -5.11
CA THR A 613 22.45 -2.63 -6.13
C THR A 613 22.52 -1.34 -6.96
N VAL A 614 21.40 -0.67 -7.21
CA VAL A 614 21.37 0.67 -7.85
C VAL A 614 21.95 1.74 -6.92
N PHE A 615 21.58 1.74 -5.64
CA PHE A 615 22.16 2.63 -4.62
C PHE A 615 23.69 2.45 -4.52
N PHE A 616 24.18 1.20 -4.41
CA PHE A 616 25.61 0.93 -4.35
C PHE A 616 26.33 1.26 -5.67
N PHE A 617 25.67 1.14 -6.83
CA PHE A 617 26.23 1.54 -8.11
C PHE A 617 26.43 3.07 -8.21
N VAL A 618 25.48 3.86 -7.70
CA VAL A 618 25.61 5.33 -7.58
C VAL A 618 26.81 5.68 -6.68
N VAL A 619 26.89 5.09 -5.48
CA VAL A 619 27.99 5.34 -4.53
C VAL A 619 29.35 4.89 -5.08
N LEU A 620 29.39 3.81 -5.87
CA LEU A 620 30.60 3.31 -6.53
C LEU A 620 31.15 4.30 -7.57
N ILE A 621 30.28 4.95 -8.34
CA ILE A 621 30.67 6.02 -9.27
C ILE A 621 31.06 7.29 -8.49
N GLY A 622 30.35 7.55 -7.37
CA GLY A 622 30.58 8.69 -6.49
C GLY A 622 29.64 9.87 -6.73
N ASN A 623 28.63 9.71 -7.59
CA ASN A 623 27.56 10.68 -7.79
C ASN A 623 26.86 11.01 -6.45
N ALA A 624 26.37 12.24 -6.33
CA ALA A 624 25.53 12.63 -5.21
C ALA A 624 24.14 11.96 -5.29
N ILE A 625 23.54 11.71 -4.13
CA ILE A 625 22.18 11.22 -4.02
C ILE A 625 21.25 12.41 -3.83
N ASN A 626 20.48 12.73 -4.88
CA ASN A 626 19.53 13.84 -4.99
C ASN A 626 18.08 13.34 -5.22
N GLU A 627 17.11 14.24 -5.38
CA GLU A 627 15.69 13.85 -5.56
C GLU A 627 15.49 12.97 -6.81
N THR A 628 16.28 13.18 -7.85
CA THR A 628 16.30 12.38 -9.09
C THR A 628 16.46 10.88 -8.81
N ILE A 629 17.28 10.50 -7.82
CA ILE A 629 17.49 9.08 -7.47
C ILE A 629 16.25 8.45 -6.84
N ILE A 630 15.46 9.23 -6.10
CA ILE A 630 14.19 8.76 -5.53
C ILE A 630 13.19 8.47 -6.66
N ALA A 631 13.15 9.32 -7.68
CA ALA A 631 12.37 9.06 -8.90
C ALA A 631 12.85 7.79 -9.64
N VAL A 632 14.16 7.60 -9.80
CA VAL A 632 14.73 6.38 -10.40
C VAL A 632 14.36 5.13 -9.61
N VAL A 633 14.52 5.14 -8.27
CA VAL A 633 14.22 3.98 -7.41
C VAL A 633 12.74 3.61 -7.43
N LEU A 634 11.82 4.59 -7.35
CA LEU A 634 10.38 4.35 -7.47
C LEU A 634 10.01 3.80 -8.86
N THR A 635 10.69 4.27 -9.91
CA THR A 635 10.50 3.77 -11.28
C THR A 635 10.98 2.32 -11.43
N ILE A 636 12.13 1.96 -10.85
CA ILE A 636 12.67 0.60 -10.86
C ILE A 636 11.78 -0.35 -10.05
N LEU A 637 11.21 0.11 -8.93
CA LEU A 637 10.18 -0.62 -8.18
C LEU A 637 9.00 -1.00 -9.10
N GLY A 638 8.42 -0.04 -9.83
CA GLY A 638 7.34 -0.34 -10.79
C GLY A 638 7.79 -1.25 -11.94
N TRP A 639 9.02 -1.07 -12.45
CA TRP A 639 9.51 -1.74 -13.66
C TRP A 639 9.99 -3.18 -13.43
N SER A 640 10.80 -3.45 -12.39
CA SER A 640 11.36 -4.79 -12.11
C SER A 640 10.25 -5.80 -11.79
N ILE A 641 9.19 -5.35 -11.09
CA ILE A 641 8.05 -6.18 -10.71
C ILE A 641 7.29 -6.70 -11.93
N ASN A 642 7.16 -5.89 -12.98
CA ASN A 642 6.52 -6.30 -14.23
C ASN A 642 7.16 -7.61 -14.74
N ASP A 643 8.49 -7.67 -14.80
CA ASP A 643 9.21 -8.86 -15.30
C ASP A 643 9.15 -10.07 -14.35
N THR A 644 9.02 -9.85 -13.04
CA THR A 644 8.66 -10.94 -12.09
C THR A 644 7.22 -11.43 -12.30
N ILE A 645 6.26 -10.53 -12.50
CA ILE A 645 4.84 -10.85 -12.82
C ILE A 645 4.75 -11.65 -14.12
N VAL A 646 5.56 -11.31 -15.14
CA VAL A 646 5.70 -12.06 -16.40
C VAL A 646 6.05 -13.53 -16.16
N VAL A 647 7.13 -13.79 -15.40
CA VAL A 647 7.60 -15.16 -15.16
C VAL A 647 6.60 -15.90 -14.28
N TYR A 648 6.08 -15.27 -13.23
CA TYR A 648 5.12 -15.88 -12.32
C TYR A 648 3.80 -16.24 -13.01
N ASP A 649 3.24 -15.42 -13.90
CA ASP A 649 2.01 -15.79 -14.62
C ASP A 649 2.25 -16.98 -15.57
N ARG A 650 3.46 -17.09 -16.14
CA ARG A 650 3.86 -18.26 -16.93
C ARG A 650 4.01 -19.53 -16.07
N ILE A 651 4.48 -19.41 -14.84
CA ILE A 651 4.49 -20.51 -13.85
C ILE A 651 3.05 -20.90 -13.50
N ARG A 652 2.18 -19.92 -13.19
CA ARG A 652 0.75 -20.08 -12.90
C ARG A 652 0.03 -20.83 -14.03
N GLU A 653 0.31 -20.47 -15.28
CA GLU A 653 -0.24 -21.15 -16.47
C GLU A 653 0.30 -22.58 -16.62
N ASN A 654 1.63 -22.79 -16.52
CA ASN A 654 2.22 -24.12 -16.65
C ASN A 654 1.75 -25.09 -15.54
N ILE A 655 1.48 -24.63 -14.31
CA ILE A 655 0.85 -25.43 -13.25
C ILE A 655 -0.54 -25.90 -13.70
N ARG A 656 -1.38 -24.99 -14.22
CA ARG A 656 -2.73 -25.30 -14.71
C ARG A 656 -2.72 -26.24 -15.93
N LEU A 657 -1.74 -26.09 -16.83
CA LEU A 657 -1.61 -26.92 -18.04
C LEU A 657 -1.02 -28.31 -17.78
N THR A 658 -0.28 -28.51 -16.68
CA THR A 658 0.34 -29.81 -16.33
C THR A 658 -0.41 -30.56 -15.23
N GLY A 659 -1.38 -29.93 -14.55
CA GLY A 659 -2.12 -30.55 -13.44
C GLY A 659 -1.24 -30.93 -12.25
N GLY A 660 -0.05 -30.34 -12.11
CA GLY A 660 0.93 -30.69 -11.08
C GLY A 660 1.74 -31.97 -11.33
N THR A 661 1.62 -32.59 -12.51
CA THR A 661 2.35 -33.84 -12.86
C THR A 661 3.86 -33.68 -13.09
N VAL A 662 4.34 -32.44 -13.28
CA VAL A 662 5.74 -32.12 -13.60
C VAL A 662 6.45 -31.57 -12.35
N PRO A 663 7.67 -32.03 -12.01
CA PRO A 663 8.43 -31.52 -10.87
C PRO A 663 8.63 -29.99 -10.90
N LEU A 664 8.59 -29.35 -9.73
CA LEU A 664 8.56 -27.88 -9.65
C LEU A 664 9.82 -27.20 -10.23
N ASP A 665 11.01 -27.80 -10.06
CA ASP A 665 12.24 -27.31 -10.73
C ASP A 665 12.08 -27.29 -12.25
N GLU A 666 11.60 -28.40 -12.84
CA GLU A 666 11.43 -28.53 -14.29
C GLU A 666 10.34 -27.58 -14.81
N LEU A 667 9.23 -27.45 -14.09
CA LEU A 667 8.12 -26.57 -14.43
C LEU A 667 8.55 -25.10 -14.44
N VAL A 668 9.29 -24.64 -13.43
CA VAL A 668 9.78 -23.25 -13.37
C VAL A 668 10.89 -23.02 -14.39
N ASN A 669 11.83 -23.95 -14.57
CA ASN A 669 12.80 -23.90 -15.66
C ASN A 669 12.14 -23.79 -17.05
N LYS A 670 11.07 -24.54 -17.30
CA LYS A 670 10.27 -24.45 -18.52
C LYS A 670 9.61 -23.07 -18.66
N SER A 671 9.03 -22.55 -17.58
CA SER A 671 8.41 -21.22 -17.56
C SER A 671 9.41 -20.11 -17.88
N ILE A 672 10.56 -20.09 -17.20
CA ILE A 672 11.64 -19.11 -17.43
C ILE A 672 12.09 -19.15 -18.91
N ARG A 673 12.31 -20.35 -19.48
CA ARG A 673 12.71 -20.48 -20.90
C ARG A 673 11.65 -19.97 -21.89
N GLN A 674 10.39 -19.94 -21.50
CA GLN A 674 9.29 -19.41 -22.32
C GLN A 674 9.14 -17.89 -22.18
N SER A 675 9.30 -17.33 -20.97
CA SER A 675 9.27 -15.88 -20.75
C SER A 675 10.55 -15.16 -21.20
N LEU A 676 11.71 -15.85 -21.24
CA LEU A 676 13.03 -15.25 -21.50
C LEU A 676 13.08 -14.32 -22.72
N SER A 677 12.46 -14.72 -23.84
CA SER A 677 12.46 -13.89 -25.07
C SER A 677 11.55 -12.66 -24.98
N ARG A 678 10.54 -12.67 -24.10
CA ARG A 678 9.67 -11.53 -23.81
C ARG A 678 10.44 -10.55 -22.92
N SER A 679 10.86 -11.01 -21.74
CA SER A 679 11.63 -10.27 -20.74
C SER A 679 12.85 -9.54 -21.33
N ILE A 680 13.71 -10.26 -22.07
CA ILE A 680 14.89 -9.67 -22.71
C ILE A 680 14.50 -8.61 -23.75
N ASN A 681 13.47 -8.84 -24.57
CA ASN A 681 13.10 -7.88 -25.62
C ASN A 681 12.45 -6.60 -25.05
N THR A 682 11.63 -6.72 -23.99
CA THR A 682 11.09 -5.57 -23.25
C THR A 682 12.20 -4.78 -22.55
N SER A 683 13.17 -5.48 -21.96
CA SER A 683 14.32 -4.87 -21.28
C SER A 683 15.25 -4.16 -22.26
N ILE A 684 15.56 -4.77 -23.41
CA ILE A 684 16.32 -4.13 -24.51
C ILE A 684 15.58 -2.89 -25.01
N ALA A 685 14.25 -2.93 -25.17
CA ALA A 685 13.48 -1.78 -25.62
C ALA A 685 13.53 -0.62 -24.60
N THR A 686 13.30 -0.90 -23.32
CA THR A 686 13.34 0.11 -22.26
C THR A 686 14.77 0.68 -22.12
N PHE A 687 15.78 -0.19 -22.07
CA PHE A 687 17.19 0.20 -22.01
C PHE A 687 17.61 1.05 -23.21
N LEU A 688 17.16 0.73 -24.43
CA LEU A 688 17.48 1.50 -25.63
C LEU A 688 16.92 2.94 -25.57
N ALA A 689 15.71 3.14 -25.04
CA ALA A 689 15.16 4.48 -24.85
C ALA A 689 15.99 5.30 -23.84
N VAL A 690 16.27 4.73 -22.68
CA VAL A 690 17.02 5.40 -21.61
C VAL A 690 18.50 5.60 -22.01
N ALA A 691 19.09 4.70 -22.79
CA ALA A 691 20.44 4.86 -23.32
C ALA A 691 20.56 6.02 -24.32
N VAL A 692 19.53 6.30 -25.12
CA VAL A 692 19.50 7.51 -25.96
C VAL A 692 19.40 8.76 -25.09
N ALA A 693 18.55 8.77 -24.05
CA ALA A 693 18.50 9.87 -23.09
C ALA A 693 19.86 10.11 -22.39
N PHE A 694 20.52 9.05 -21.92
CA PHE A 694 21.85 9.12 -21.31
C PHE A 694 22.91 9.65 -22.28
N ILE A 695 22.98 9.12 -23.50
CA ILE A 695 23.96 9.57 -24.51
C ILE A 695 23.79 11.05 -24.82
N PHE A 696 22.55 11.54 -25.01
CA PHE A 696 22.31 12.96 -25.24
C PHE A 696 22.59 13.80 -23.99
N GLY A 697 22.19 13.37 -22.80
CA GLY A 697 22.55 14.07 -21.55
C GLY A 697 24.06 14.21 -21.38
N GLN A 698 24.82 13.13 -21.60
CA GLN A 698 26.27 13.10 -21.45
C GLN A 698 27.02 13.90 -22.54
N LEU A 699 26.47 13.99 -23.76
CA LEU A 699 27.05 14.77 -24.86
C LEU A 699 26.82 16.28 -24.71
N TYR A 700 25.68 16.68 -24.14
CA TYR A 700 25.25 18.08 -24.03
C TYR A 700 25.35 18.66 -22.61
N GLY A 701 25.83 17.90 -21.62
CA GLY A 701 26.09 18.39 -20.26
C GLY A 701 24.89 18.40 -19.32
N LEU A 702 23.80 17.69 -19.64
CA LEU A 702 22.55 17.71 -18.86
C LEU A 702 22.66 16.78 -17.63
N SER A 703 23.23 17.30 -16.54
CA SER A 703 23.46 16.58 -15.26
C SER A 703 22.23 15.78 -14.80
N SER A 704 21.10 16.46 -14.59
CA SER A 704 19.81 15.89 -14.15
C SER A 704 19.30 14.75 -15.05
N ILE A 705 19.65 14.74 -16.34
CA ILE A 705 19.31 13.65 -17.27
C ILE A 705 20.30 12.50 -17.16
N THR A 706 21.60 12.77 -16.98
CA THR A 706 22.60 11.71 -16.79
C THR A 706 22.44 10.97 -15.46
N GLU A 707 22.14 11.70 -14.38
CA GLU A 707 21.87 11.20 -13.03
C GLU A 707 20.57 10.40 -12.95
N PHE A 708 19.57 10.74 -13.77
CA PHE A 708 18.39 9.90 -13.96
C PHE A 708 18.74 8.63 -14.77
N ALA A 709 19.31 8.82 -15.97
CA ALA A 709 19.35 7.79 -16.98
C ALA A 709 20.38 6.69 -16.71
N LEU A 710 21.55 7.01 -16.14
CA LEU A 710 22.61 6.02 -15.89
C LEU A 710 22.23 5.02 -14.77
N PRO A 711 21.73 5.43 -13.59
CA PRO A 711 21.23 4.50 -12.58
C PRO A 711 19.96 3.77 -13.04
N MET A 712 19.09 4.40 -13.84
CA MET A 712 17.92 3.73 -14.43
C MET A 712 18.33 2.63 -15.43
N MET A 713 19.34 2.84 -16.27
CA MET A 713 19.90 1.82 -17.16
C MET A 713 20.47 0.62 -16.38
N PHE A 714 21.17 0.88 -15.27
CA PHE A 714 21.66 -0.17 -14.38
C PHE A 714 20.52 -0.92 -13.70
N GLY A 715 19.49 -0.20 -13.21
CA GLY A 715 18.30 -0.76 -12.59
C GLY A 715 17.47 -1.65 -13.52
N ILE A 716 17.34 -1.28 -14.80
CA ILE A 716 16.73 -2.13 -15.83
C ILE A 716 17.50 -3.45 -15.97
N ALA A 717 18.84 -3.39 -16.06
CA ALA A 717 19.68 -4.59 -16.18
C ALA A 717 19.61 -5.47 -14.91
N ALA A 718 19.63 -4.85 -13.72
CA ALA A 718 19.51 -5.52 -12.42
C ALA A 718 18.13 -6.21 -12.26
N GLY A 719 17.04 -5.52 -12.57
CA GLY A 719 15.68 -6.06 -12.47
C GLY A 719 15.35 -7.16 -13.47
N THR A 720 15.91 -7.08 -14.69
CA THR A 720 15.86 -8.19 -15.66
C THR A 720 16.52 -9.43 -15.06
N TYR A 721 17.68 -9.24 -14.42
CA TYR A 721 18.46 -10.31 -13.83
C TYR A 721 17.79 -10.90 -12.58
N SER A 722 17.31 -10.07 -11.65
CA SER A 722 16.68 -10.52 -10.40
C SER A 722 15.39 -11.29 -10.68
N SER A 723 14.54 -10.82 -11.59
CA SER A 723 13.29 -11.48 -11.97
C SER A 723 13.50 -12.85 -12.60
N LEU A 724 14.49 -13.00 -13.48
CA LEU A 724 14.78 -14.25 -14.19
C LEU A 724 15.60 -15.25 -13.35
N PHE A 725 16.60 -14.79 -12.59
CA PHE A 725 17.64 -15.65 -12.00
C PHE A 725 17.59 -15.76 -10.47
N LEU A 726 16.97 -14.79 -9.76
CA LEU A 726 16.76 -14.84 -8.31
C LEU A 726 15.32 -15.23 -7.97
N SER A 727 14.37 -14.36 -8.29
CA SER A 727 12.96 -14.37 -7.84
C SER A 727 12.29 -15.76 -8.01
N SER A 728 12.19 -16.23 -9.25
CA SER A 728 11.55 -17.54 -9.54
C SER A 728 12.35 -18.76 -9.04
N PRO A 729 13.69 -18.85 -9.24
CA PRO A 729 14.47 -19.97 -8.70
C PRO A 729 14.53 -20.06 -7.16
N LEU A 730 14.53 -18.93 -6.45
CA LEU A 730 14.48 -18.90 -4.97
C LEU A 730 13.12 -19.38 -4.46
N TRP A 731 12.02 -18.95 -5.09
CA TRP A 731 10.66 -19.43 -4.78
C TRP A 731 10.51 -20.96 -4.89
N VAL A 732 11.18 -21.59 -5.86
CA VAL A 732 11.20 -23.06 -5.97
C VAL A 732 11.90 -23.71 -4.77
N ARG A 733 13.04 -23.16 -4.33
CA ARG A 733 13.78 -23.73 -3.19
C ARG A 733 13.07 -23.54 -1.86
N TRP A 734 12.41 -22.40 -1.69
CA TRP A 734 11.47 -22.12 -0.60
C TRP A 734 10.34 -23.17 -0.56
N LYS A 735 9.68 -23.40 -1.70
CA LYS A 735 8.65 -24.45 -1.84
C LYS A 735 9.15 -25.85 -1.48
N GLN A 736 10.32 -26.24 -1.97
CA GLN A 736 10.86 -27.58 -1.76
C GLN A 736 11.31 -27.87 -0.32
N ARG A 737 11.42 -26.86 0.53
CA ARG A 737 11.81 -27.02 1.95
C ARG A 737 10.63 -27.22 2.90
N GLY A 738 9.41 -27.38 2.38
CA GLY A 738 8.27 -27.81 3.20
C GLY A 738 7.45 -26.67 3.83
N GLY A 739 7.54 -25.44 3.31
CA GLY A 739 6.54 -24.39 3.53
C GLY A 739 6.64 -23.63 4.86
N ARG A 740 6.66 -24.34 6.01
CA ARG A 740 6.57 -23.76 7.38
C ARG A 740 7.54 -22.60 7.60
N THR A 741 8.85 -22.87 7.59
CA THR A 741 9.92 -21.87 7.77
C THR A 741 9.93 -20.72 6.75
N GLY A 742 9.12 -20.81 5.69
CA GLY A 742 8.94 -19.73 4.73
C GLY A 742 7.92 -18.70 5.18
N TYR A 743 6.79 -19.10 5.77
CA TYR A 743 5.74 -18.15 6.14
C TYR A 743 6.26 -17.12 7.14
N HIS A 744 7.01 -17.58 8.14
CA HIS A 744 7.72 -16.77 9.14
C HIS A 744 8.75 -15.83 8.50
N ALA A 745 9.65 -16.34 7.64
CA ALA A 745 10.61 -15.49 6.92
C ALA A 745 9.95 -14.46 5.98
N GLY A 746 8.69 -14.68 5.58
CA GLY A 746 7.87 -13.72 4.85
C GLY A 746 7.18 -12.70 5.74
N ALA A 747 6.61 -13.15 6.86
CA ALA A 747 6.05 -12.28 7.90
C ALA A 747 7.14 -11.33 8.43
N ASN A 748 8.30 -11.86 8.80
CA ASN A 748 9.43 -11.09 9.33
C ASN A 748 9.97 -10.08 8.31
N ALA A 749 9.91 -10.37 7.00
CA ALA A 749 10.29 -9.39 5.97
C ALA A 749 9.29 -8.23 5.86
N VAL A 750 7.99 -8.49 6.07
CA VAL A 750 6.95 -7.45 6.12
C VAL A 750 6.99 -6.71 7.46
N ALA A 751 7.20 -7.40 8.57
CA ALA A 751 7.36 -6.83 9.91
C ALA A 751 8.59 -5.91 9.98
N LEU A 752 9.74 -6.30 9.40
CA LEU A 752 10.92 -5.43 9.28
C LEU A 752 10.61 -4.16 8.47
N LEU A 753 9.76 -4.25 7.45
CA LEU A 753 9.37 -3.12 6.59
C LEU A 753 8.34 -2.20 7.28
N LEU A 754 7.47 -2.76 8.12
CA LEU A 754 6.56 -2.02 9.02
C LEU A 754 7.30 -1.38 10.20
N ALA A 755 8.31 -2.07 10.75
CA ALA A 755 9.24 -1.54 11.74
C ALA A 755 10.06 -0.38 11.16
N LEU A 756 10.47 -0.47 9.89
CA LEU A 756 11.11 0.63 9.18
C LEU A 756 10.16 1.83 9.01
N LEU A 757 8.88 1.60 8.67
CA LEU A 757 7.86 2.66 8.59
C LEU A 757 7.62 3.33 9.95
N THR A 758 7.47 2.55 11.02
CA THR A 758 7.30 3.12 12.37
C THR A 758 8.55 3.87 12.82
N ALA A 759 9.76 3.38 12.54
CA ALA A 759 11.00 4.12 12.80
C ALA A 759 11.09 5.45 12.00
N ILE A 760 10.75 5.44 10.72
CA ILE A 760 10.70 6.65 9.87
C ILE A 760 9.63 7.63 10.36
N SER A 761 8.48 7.15 10.85
CA SER A 761 7.44 7.98 11.47
C SER A 761 7.87 8.54 12.84
N LEU A 762 8.59 7.78 13.66
CA LEU A 762 9.09 8.20 14.96
C LEU A 762 10.16 9.31 14.85
N ILE A 763 10.97 9.32 13.76
CA ILE A 763 11.91 10.41 13.42
C ILE A 763 11.19 11.75 13.16
N ASN A 764 9.87 11.72 12.95
CA ASN A 764 9.05 12.88 12.61
C ASN A 764 8.33 13.53 13.82
N LEU A 765 8.59 13.05 15.05
CA LEU A 765 8.08 13.64 16.29
C LEU A 765 8.98 14.81 16.78
N PRO A 766 8.43 15.99 17.11
CA PRO A 766 9.20 17.07 17.70
C PRO A 766 9.64 16.71 19.13
N ALA A 767 10.94 16.82 19.40
CA ALA A 767 11.51 16.47 20.70
C ALA A 767 11.04 17.46 21.80
N ARG A 768 10.11 17.02 22.66
CA ARG A 768 9.83 17.72 23.93
C ARG A 768 10.99 17.48 24.90
N PRO A 769 11.55 18.53 25.54
CA PRO A 769 12.59 18.35 26.54
C PRO A 769 11.98 17.80 27.84
N VAL A 770 12.22 16.51 28.12
CA VAL A 770 11.95 15.94 29.44
C VAL A 770 13.07 16.42 30.38
N LEU A 771 12.72 17.32 31.30
CA LEU A 771 13.64 17.81 32.33
C LEU A 771 13.99 16.70 33.33
N ALA A 772 15.21 16.75 33.86
CA ALA A 772 15.80 15.67 34.64
C ALA A 772 15.40 15.67 36.12
N ALA A 773 14.97 14.51 36.60
CA ALA A 773 15.02 14.07 38.00
C ALA A 773 14.90 12.53 38.02
N GLY A 774 15.74 11.74 38.71
CA GLY A 774 17.00 12.04 39.42
C GLY A 774 17.71 10.71 39.76
N GLU A 775 19.01 10.73 40.04
CA GLU A 775 19.80 9.50 40.33
C GLU A 775 19.78 9.07 41.81
N ALA A 776 20.08 7.78 42.03
CA ALA A 776 20.22 7.07 43.33
C ALA A 776 18.89 6.91 44.13
N VAL A 777 18.65 5.83 44.88
CA VAL A 777 19.55 5.09 45.81
C VAL A 777 19.26 3.57 45.81
N ILE A 778 20.26 2.76 46.18
CA ILE A 778 20.14 1.31 46.45
C ILE A 778 19.93 1.08 47.97
N THR A 779 19.16 0.04 48.36
CA THR A 779 19.41 -0.97 49.44
C THR A 779 18.17 -1.34 50.30
N THR A 780 17.99 -2.65 50.58
CA THR A 780 17.27 -3.30 51.74
C THR A 780 15.76 -3.13 52.01
N THR A 781 15.03 -4.22 51.74
CA THR A 781 14.10 -4.97 52.64
C THR A 781 13.48 -4.33 53.91
N ALA A 782 12.15 -4.12 53.88
CA ALA A 782 11.12 -4.42 54.90
C ALA A 782 9.74 -4.21 54.21
N GLN A 783 8.70 -5.05 54.24
CA GLN A 783 7.90 -5.71 55.30
C GLN A 783 6.96 -4.77 56.10
N VAL A 784 5.63 -5.00 55.99
CA VAL A 784 4.54 -4.54 56.89
C VAL A 784 4.19 -3.03 56.78
N ASP A 785 2.94 -2.52 56.86
CA ASP A 785 1.62 -3.05 57.29
C ASP A 785 0.41 -2.55 56.43
N GLU A 786 -0.82 -2.86 56.86
CA GLU A 786 -2.12 -2.50 56.24
C GLU A 786 -2.69 -1.08 56.57
N SER A 787 -3.79 -0.73 55.86
CA SER A 787 -5.04 -0.08 56.37
C SER A 787 -5.39 1.41 56.09
N GLU A 788 -6.71 1.66 56.20
CA GLU A 788 -7.54 2.90 56.11
C GLU A 788 -7.68 3.58 54.72
N LEU A 789 -8.86 3.91 54.14
CA LEU A 789 -10.23 4.36 54.53
C LEU A 789 -10.44 5.90 54.58
N GLY A 790 -11.62 6.35 54.11
CA GLY A 790 -12.02 7.76 53.89
C GLY A 790 -12.03 8.13 52.39
N ASP A 791 -13.13 8.11 51.62
CA ASP A 791 -14.57 8.39 51.81
C ASP A 791 -14.96 9.88 51.58
N GLU A 792 -16.25 10.13 51.31
CA GLU A 792 -16.91 11.40 50.91
C GLU A 792 -16.63 11.94 49.47
N SER A 793 -17.53 12.68 48.79
CA SER A 793 -18.94 12.47 48.38
C SER A 793 -19.50 13.74 47.67
N GLU A 794 -20.77 13.70 47.21
CA GLU A 794 -21.65 14.84 46.79
C GLU A 794 -21.55 15.28 45.29
N ILE A 795 -22.59 15.10 44.43
CA ILE A 795 -23.87 15.87 44.21
C ILE A 795 -23.66 17.05 43.22
N GLU A 796 -24.52 17.47 42.26
CA GLU A 796 -25.95 17.29 41.85
C GLU A 796 -25.96 17.19 40.27
N ASP A 797 -26.84 16.50 39.51
CA ASP A 797 -28.25 16.77 39.13
C ASP A 797 -28.53 18.19 38.52
N GLU A 798 -29.42 18.45 37.54
CA GLU A 798 -30.46 17.66 36.84
C GLU A 798 -30.96 18.34 35.51
N SER A 799 -31.59 17.59 34.58
CA SER A 799 -32.74 18.03 33.70
C SER A 799 -32.53 19.11 32.58
N GLU A 800 -33.39 19.37 31.55
CA GLU A 800 -34.58 18.69 30.95
C GLU A 800 -34.97 19.26 29.53
N LEU A 801 -35.70 18.47 28.71
CA LEU A 801 -36.73 18.81 27.65
C LEU A 801 -36.42 19.80 26.46
N ALA A 802 -37.30 20.00 25.45
CA ALA A 802 -37.87 19.09 24.40
C ALA A 802 -38.76 19.87 23.37
N ALA A 803 -38.98 19.30 22.16
CA ALA A 803 -40.03 19.64 21.14
C ALA A 803 -39.96 21.06 20.47
N GLU A 804 -40.63 21.46 19.37
CA GLU A 804 -41.24 20.91 18.11
C GLU A 804 -41.65 22.14 17.22
N ALA A 805 -41.98 22.14 15.91
CA ALA A 805 -41.76 21.27 14.72
C ALA A 805 -42.24 22.01 13.42
N ALA A 806 -41.97 21.44 12.22
CA ALA A 806 -42.49 21.81 10.86
C ALA A 806 -42.01 23.16 10.23
N ASP A 807 -42.04 23.41 8.90
CA ASP A 807 -42.57 22.64 7.74
C ASP A 807 -41.92 23.01 6.36
N SER A 808 -42.40 22.40 5.26
CA SER A 808 -42.29 22.72 3.81
C SER A 808 -41.02 22.39 2.98
N GLU A 809 -40.99 21.13 2.50
CA GLU A 809 -40.72 20.63 1.12
C GLU A 809 -39.89 21.44 0.07
N THR A 810 -38.92 20.77 -0.58
CA THR A 810 -39.00 20.40 -2.02
C THR A 810 -37.97 19.32 -2.42
N GLU A 811 -38.13 18.73 -3.61
CA GLU A 811 -37.48 17.47 -4.05
C GLU A 811 -36.04 17.62 -4.60
N ILE A 812 -35.23 16.55 -4.50
CA ILE A 812 -34.23 16.11 -5.51
C ILE A 812 -33.92 14.60 -5.35
N GLU A 813 -33.35 14.00 -6.38
CA GLU A 813 -33.37 12.55 -6.70
C GLU A 813 -32.64 11.60 -5.74
N THR A 814 -33.01 10.31 -5.82
CA THR A 814 -32.49 9.22 -4.98
C THR A 814 -31.19 8.58 -5.51
N GLU A 815 -30.12 8.59 -4.71
CA GLU A 815 -29.10 7.53 -4.73
C GLU A 815 -29.05 6.80 -3.38
N ALA A 816 -29.51 5.54 -3.36
CA ALA A 816 -29.47 4.69 -2.18
C ALA A 816 -28.11 3.99 -2.07
N THR A 817 -27.18 4.53 -1.26
CA THR A 817 -25.87 3.92 -1.02
C THR A 817 -26.03 2.56 -0.32
N ILE A 818 -25.78 1.46 -1.05
CA ILE A 818 -25.90 0.10 -0.51
C ILE A 818 -24.72 -0.20 0.42
N ALA A 819 -24.91 0.07 1.71
CA ALA A 819 -23.99 -0.31 2.79
C ALA A 819 -24.05 -1.83 3.08
N THR A 820 -23.65 -2.66 2.11
CA THR A 820 -23.59 -4.12 2.27
C THR A 820 -22.48 -4.53 3.23
N SER A 821 -22.81 -4.63 4.51
CA SER A 821 -21.97 -5.19 5.57
C SER A 821 -21.84 -6.72 5.43
N VAL A 822 -21.01 -7.14 4.47
CA VAL A 822 -20.71 -8.55 4.22
C VAL A 822 -19.64 -9.04 5.18
N ALA A 823 -20.03 -9.86 6.16
CA ALA A 823 -19.11 -10.60 7.01
C ALA A 823 -18.59 -11.86 6.26
N GLU A 824 -17.46 -11.73 5.56
CA GLU A 824 -16.67 -12.89 5.12
C GLU A 824 -15.76 -13.35 6.27
N ALA A 825 -15.98 -14.58 6.77
CA ALA A 825 -15.10 -15.22 7.73
C ALA A 825 -13.89 -15.87 7.01
N PRO A 826 -12.66 -15.71 7.51
CA PRO A 826 -11.46 -16.21 6.82
C PRO A 826 -11.25 -17.71 7.02
N ASP A 827 -11.25 -18.48 5.93
CA ASP A 827 -10.72 -19.85 5.91
C ASP A 827 -9.20 -19.80 6.14
N SER A 828 -8.76 -20.24 7.32
CA SER A 828 -7.35 -20.23 7.73
C SER A 828 -6.83 -21.65 7.95
N LYS A 829 -5.67 -21.95 7.37
CA LYS A 829 -4.88 -23.13 7.72
C LYS A 829 -3.76 -22.71 8.67
N ILE A 830 -3.95 -23.03 9.94
CA ILE A 830 -2.90 -22.99 10.96
C ILE A 830 -1.85 -24.03 10.59
N ASP A 831 -0.57 -23.67 10.74
CA ASP A 831 0.54 -24.61 10.76
C ASP A 831 1.50 -24.14 11.87
N GLU A 832 1.51 -24.83 13.01
CA GLU A 832 2.29 -24.46 14.20
C GLU A 832 3.80 -24.37 13.85
N THR A 833 4.39 -23.17 13.94
CA THR A 833 5.34 -22.76 14.99
C THR A 833 5.74 -21.28 14.81
N ASP A 834 4.87 -20.38 15.29
CA ASP A 834 5.22 -19.05 15.86
C ASP A 834 6.42 -19.07 16.85
N GLU A 835 7.38 -18.15 16.76
CA GLU A 835 7.97 -17.58 17.99
C GLU A 835 7.40 -16.18 18.24
N ILE A 836 7.28 -15.80 19.52
CA ILE A 836 6.38 -14.72 19.98
C ILE A 836 7.09 -13.36 19.96
N GLU A 837 6.59 -12.40 19.18
CA GLU A 837 6.78 -10.97 19.45
C GLU A 837 5.80 -10.52 20.55
N GLU A 838 6.22 -9.60 21.42
CA GLU A 838 5.46 -9.15 22.59
C GLU A 838 4.14 -8.45 22.22
N VAL A 839 3.06 -9.24 22.18
CA VAL A 839 1.70 -8.73 22.28
C VAL A 839 1.53 -8.13 23.68
N LYS A 840 1.28 -6.82 23.76
CA LYS A 840 0.82 -6.18 25.02
C LYS A 840 -0.35 -6.98 25.57
N GLU A 841 -0.20 -7.48 26.80
CA GLU A 841 -0.90 -8.69 27.23
C GLU A 841 -2.43 -8.60 27.12
N ILE A 842 -3.00 -9.54 26.35
CA ILE A 842 -4.46 -9.79 26.36
C ILE A 842 -4.88 -10.39 27.72
N SER A 843 -3.94 -10.92 28.50
CA SER A 843 -4.09 -11.31 29.91
C SER A 843 -4.74 -10.22 30.78
N ASP A 844 -4.41 -8.95 30.53
CA ASP A 844 -4.85 -7.82 31.35
C ASP A 844 -6.31 -7.40 31.08
N TYR A 845 -6.95 -7.93 30.03
CA TYR A 845 -8.33 -7.57 29.67
C TYR A 845 -9.18 -8.77 29.21
N TRP A 846 -9.37 -9.73 30.11
CA TRP A 846 -10.42 -10.74 29.95
C TRP A 846 -11.79 -10.15 30.29
N PRO A 847 -12.76 -10.12 29.35
CA PRO A 847 -14.08 -9.56 29.60
C PRO A 847 -14.78 -10.28 30.75
N GLN A 848 -15.36 -9.52 31.67
CA GLN A 848 -16.12 -10.05 32.80
C GLN A 848 -17.55 -10.41 32.36
N LEU A 849 -18.32 -11.05 33.25
CA LEU A 849 -19.71 -11.44 32.95
C LEU A 849 -20.61 -10.24 32.58
N GLU A 850 -20.26 -9.05 33.09
CA GLU A 850 -20.95 -7.78 32.86
C GLU A 850 -20.68 -7.18 31.47
N ASP A 851 -19.52 -7.49 30.86
CA ASP A 851 -19.17 -7.06 29.49
C ASP A 851 -19.96 -7.82 28.40
N ILE A 852 -20.63 -8.93 28.74
CA ILE A 852 -21.30 -9.83 27.79
C ILE A 852 -22.64 -9.24 27.31
N LYS A 853 -22.55 -8.24 26.43
CA LYS A 853 -23.69 -7.58 25.77
C LYS A 853 -24.36 -8.52 24.76
N ALA A 854 -25.30 -9.33 25.23
CA ALA A 854 -26.07 -10.28 24.41
C ALA A 854 -27.56 -10.36 24.80
N LYS A 855 -28.42 -10.73 23.84
CA LYS A 855 -29.89 -10.75 24.01
C LYS A 855 -30.40 -11.87 24.92
N ALA A 856 -29.64 -12.97 25.02
CA ALA A 856 -29.71 -13.96 26.09
C ALA A 856 -28.37 -14.71 26.21
N TYR A 857 -28.03 -15.18 27.40
CA TYR A 857 -26.97 -16.15 27.63
C TYR A 857 -27.28 -17.07 28.81
N LEU A 858 -26.67 -18.26 28.86
CA LEU A 858 -26.92 -19.27 29.89
C LEU A 858 -25.70 -20.21 30.05
N VAL A 859 -25.47 -20.71 31.27
CA VAL A 859 -24.51 -21.81 31.54
C VAL A 859 -25.20 -22.90 32.36
N LEU A 860 -25.01 -24.15 31.93
CA LEU A 860 -25.61 -25.35 32.53
C LEU A 860 -24.55 -26.43 32.79
N ASP A 861 -24.63 -27.10 33.94
CA ASP A 861 -23.86 -28.32 34.24
C ASP A 861 -24.49 -29.51 33.48
N ALA A 862 -23.73 -30.15 32.60
CA ALA A 862 -24.24 -31.22 31.74
C ALA A 862 -24.46 -32.55 32.49
N GLY A 863 -23.85 -32.72 33.68
CA GLY A 863 -24.01 -33.86 34.57
C GLY A 863 -25.29 -33.75 35.41
N THR A 864 -25.48 -32.62 36.10
CA THR A 864 -26.64 -32.41 36.99
C THR A 864 -27.88 -31.88 36.26
N GLY A 865 -27.69 -31.11 35.18
CA GLY A 865 -28.75 -30.34 34.52
C GLY A 865 -29.07 -29.00 35.20
N GLU A 866 -28.28 -28.58 36.18
CA GLU A 866 -28.45 -27.32 36.91
C GLU A 866 -28.02 -26.11 36.08
N VAL A 867 -28.77 -25.00 36.18
CA VAL A 867 -28.46 -23.73 35.52
C VAL A 867 -27.70 -22.82 36.48
N ILE A 868 -26.44 -22.53 36.15
CA ILE A 868 -25.48 -21.82 37.00
C ILE A 868 -25.52 -20.31 36.74
N ILE A 869 -25.78 -19.93 35.49
CA ILE A 869 -25.94 -18.56 35.02
C ILE A 869 -27.14 -18.54 34.09
N ASP A 870 -28.09 -17.64 34.33
CA ASP A 870 -29.21 -17.34 33.44
C ASP A 870 -29.28 -15.82 33.20
N HIS A 871 -29.20 -15.40 31.95
CA HIS A 871 -29.61 -14.09 31.50
C HIS A 871 -30.58 -14.24 30.33
N ASN A 872 -31.88 -14.02 30.56
CA ASN A 872 -32.93 -14.17 29.54
C ASN A 872 -32.96 -15.57 28.87
N GLY A 873 -32.47 -16.62 29.53
CA GLY A 873 -32.16 -17.92 28.93
C GLY A 873 -33.36 -18.69 28.37
N TYR A 874 -34.57 -18.41 28.86
CA TYR A 874 -35.85 -18.97 28.36
C TYR A 874 -36.50 -18.13 27.24
N LYS A 875 -35.87 -17.02 26.83
CA LYS A 875 -36.39 -16.11 25.79
C LYS A 875 -36.24 -16.73 24.40
N ARG A 876 -37.34 -16.78 23.66
CA ARG A 876 -37.35 -17.27 22.26
C ARG A 876 -36.63 -16.26 21.35
N LEU A 877 -35.51 -16.67 20.78
CA LEU A 877 -34.66 -15.85 19.92
C LEU A 877 -34.27 -16.61 18.64
N PRO A 878 -33.95 -15.90 17.53
CA PRO A 878 -33.39 -16.52 16.34
C PRO A 878 -32.01 -17.13 16.62
N MET A 879 -31.81 -18.41 16.28
CA MET A 879 -30.63 -19.17 16.71
C MET A 879 -29.53 -19.37 15.63
N ALA A 880 -29.75 -18.86 14.42
CA ALA A 880 -28.80 -18.98 13.28
C ALA A 880 -28.32 -20.42 13.04
N SER A 881 -27.06 -20.64 12.64
CA SER A 881 -26.54 -21.99 12.36
C SER A 881 -26.44 -22.95 13.56
N THR A 882 -26.79 -22.53 14.79
CA THR A 882 -26.90 -23.48 15.93
C THR A 882 -28.04 -24.48 15.73
N THR A 883 -29.03 -24.17 14.87
CA THR A 883 -30.02 -25.11 14.28
C THR A 883 -29.39 -26.43 13.82
N LYS A 884 -28.14 -26.42 13.35
CA LYS A 884 -27.43 -27.62 12.89
C LYS A 884 -27.20 -28.67 13.98
N ILE A 885 -27.19 -28.28 15.26
CA ILE A 885 -27.19 -29.19 16.41
C ILE A 885 -28.39 -30.14 16.32
N LEU A 886 -29.60 -29.58 16.16
CA LEU A 886 -30.83 -30.35 16.05
C LEU A 886 -30.89 -31.15 14.73
N THR A 887 -30.39 -30.59 13.63
CA THR A 887 -30.27 -31.32 12.34
C THR A 887 -29.38 -32.55 12.47
N ALA A 888 -28.21 -32.44 13.11
CA ALA A 888 -27.30 -33.57 13.35
C ALA A 888 -27.94 -34.61 14.30
N LEU A 889 -28.50 -34.17 15.44
CA LEU A 889 -29.22 -35.03 16.37
C LEU A 889 -30.35 -35.82 15.70
N THR A 890 -31.10 -35.18 14.80
CA THR A 890 -32.21 -35.83 14.07
C THR A 890 -31.73 -36.96 13.16
N VAL A 891 -30.59 -36.76 12.46
CA VAL A 891 -29.98 -37.84 11.67
C VAL A 891 -29.43 -38.96 12.57
N LEU A 892 -28.73 -38.61 13.66
CA LEU A 892 -28.10 -39.57 14.58
C LEU A 892 -29.11 -40.40 15.42
N ASN A 893 -30.37 -39.99 15.50
CA ASN A 893 -31.43 -40.69 16.26
C ASN A 893 -32.45 -41.43 15.35
N LEU A 894 -32.23 -41.47 14.03
CA LEU A 894 -33.09 -42.21 13.10
C LEU A 894 -32.75 -43.71 13.08
N PRO A 895 -33.74 -44.62 12.96
CA PRO A 895 -33.50 -46.06 12.90
C PRO A 895 -32.94 -46.53 11.54
N ASP A 896 -32.94 -45.67 10.51
CA ASP A 896 -32.26 -45.89 9.22
C ASP A 896 -30.93 -45.09 9.11
N PHE A 897 -30.37 -44.65 10.25
CA PHE A 897 -29.05 -44.03 10.33
C PHE A 897 -27.93 -45.02 10.01
N ASP A 898 -27.07 -44.64 9.08
CA ASP A 898 -25.85 -45.35 8.70
C ASP A 898 -24.83 -44.30 8.24
N LEU A 899 -23.59 -44.38 8.73
CA LEU A 899 -22.51 -43.47 8.34
C LEU A 899 -22.07 -43.68 6.88
N ASP A 900 -22.14 -44.93 6.41
CA ASP A 900 -21.63 -45.37 5.11
C ASP A 900 -22.66 -45.18 3.99
N ARG A 901 -23.93 -44.91 4.37
CA ARG A 901 -25.02 -44.63 3.46
C ARG A 901 -24.73 -43.39 2.62
N MET A 902 -24.55 -43.64 1.32
CA MET A 902 -24.39 -42.61 0.30
C MET A 902 -25.68 -41.82 0.11
N VAL A 903 -25.66 -40.54 0.48
CA VAL A 903 -26.74 -39.59 0.23
C VAL A 903 -26.50 -38.88 -1.11
N THR A 904 -27.59 -38.60 -1.85
CA THR A 904 -27.51 -37.97 -3.18
C THR A 904 -27.80 -36.48 -3.10
N VAL A 905 -26.93 -35.68 -3.70
CA VAL A 905 -27.01 -34.22 -3.70
C VAL A 905 -28.02 -33.75 -4.75
N SER A 906 -29.07 -33.05 -4.35
CA SER A 906 -30.05 -32.47 -5.27
C SER A 906 -29.54 -31.17 -5.91
N PRO A 907 -30.06 -30.76 -7.08
CA PRO A 907 -29.85 -29.41 -7.61
C PRO A 907 -30.25 -28.33 -6.62
N GLU A 908 -31.35 -28.51 -5.89
CA GLU A 908 -31.93 -27.54 -4.96
C GLU A 908 -31.10 -27.36 -3.69
N ALA A 909 -30.44 -28.42 -3.20
CA ALA A 909 -29.57 -28.35 -2.03
C ALA A 909 -28.35 -27.42 -2.26
N THR A 910 -27.87 -27.33 -3.51
CA THR A 910 -26.73 -26.48 -3.91
C THR A 910 -27.11 -25.02 -4.18
N GLN A 911 -28.40 -24.72 -4.36
CA GLN A 911 -28.92 -23.39 -4.68
C GLN A 911 -29.15 -22.56 -3.40
N LEU A 912 -28.05 -22.08 -2.83
CA LEU A 912 -28.05 -21.23 -1.62
C LEU A 912 -28.17 -19.73 -1.98
N PRO A 913 -28.93 -18.92 -1.21
CA PRO A 913 -29.29 -17.55 -1.58
C PRO A 913 -28.18 -16.49 -1.44
N SER A 914 -26.91 -16.87 -1.24
CA SER A 914 -25.78 -15.94 -1.27
C SER A 914 -24.47 -16.62 -1.69
N SER A 915 -23.53 -15.83 -2.24
CA SER A 915 -22.13 -16.24 -2.46
C SER A 915 -21.39 -16.54 -1.15
N VAL A 916 -21.74 -15.81 -0.08
CA VAL A 916 -21.05 -15.80 1.22
C VAL A 916 -21.48 -16.97 2.15
N SER A 917 -22.49 -17.75 1.76
CA SER A 917 -22.94 -18.91 2.56
C SER A 917 -21.85 -19.99 2.67
N ALA A 918 -21.53 -20.40 3.91
CA ALA A 918 -20.64 -21.53 4.22
C ALA A 918 -21.14 -22.84 3.58
N ARG A 919 -20.25 -23.57 2.92
CA ARG A 919 -20.61 -24.69 2.03
C ARG A 919 -19.51 -25.74 1.91
N ALA A 920 -19.89 -27.02 1.86
CA ALA A 920 -18.97 -28.08 1.44
C ALA A 920 -18.54 -27.89 -0.02
N GLY A 921 -19.39 -27.29 -0.85
CA GLY A 921 -19.18 -27.09 -2.28
C GLY A 921 -19.54 -28.32 -3.10
N VAL A 922 -20.47 -29.15 -2.59
CA VAL A 922 -20.95 -30.34 -3.29
C VAL A 922 -21.75 -29.98 -4.54
N VAL A 923 -21.74 -30.88 -5.52
CA VAL A 923 -22.26 -30.67 -6.88
C VAL A 923 -23.55 -31.45 -7.09
N ALA A 924 -24.49 -30.91 -7.87
CA ALA A 924 -25.75 -31.59 -8.17
C ALA A 924 -25.54 -32.99 -8.78
N GLY A 925 -26.21 -33.99 -8.21
CA GLY A 925 -26.08 -35.41 -8.56
C GLY A 925 -24.79 -36.07 -8.08
N GLU A 926 -23.99 -35.42 -7.23
CA GLU A 926 -22.93 -36.07 -6.45
C GLU A 926 -23.54 -37.08 -5.45
N GLN A 927 -22.75 -38.10 -5.10
CA GLN A 927 -23.04 -38.97 -3.98
C GLN A 927 -21.89 -38.87 -2.98
N ILE A 928 -22.26 -38.68 -1.72
CA ILE A 928 -21.38 -38.39 -0.58
C ILE A 928 -21.88 -39.24 0.59
N SER A 929 -21.00 -39.72 1.46
CA SER A 929 -21.42 -40.50 2.63
C SER A 929 -22.15 -39.64 3.68
N THR A 930 -22.90 -40.28 4.56
CA THR A 930 -23.52 -39.60 5.70
C THR A 930 -22.45 -39.10 6.68
N GLU A 931 -21.34 -39.84 6.87
CA GLU A 931 -20.18 -39.42 7.66
C GLU A 931 -19.62 -38.06 7.17
N GLU A 932 -19.28 -37.96 5.89
CA GLU A 932 -18.74 -36.72 5.30
C GLU A 932 -19.72 -35.54 5.39
N CYS A 933 -21.01 -35.79 5.14
CA CYS A 933 -22.05 -34.77 5.25
C CYS A 933 -22.21 -34.25 6.70
N LEU A 934 -22.08 -35.12 7.70
CA LEU A 934 -22.16 -34.76 9.12
C LEU A 934 -20.92 -33.97 9.60
N TYR A 935 -19.70 -34.37 9.20
CA TYR A 935 -18.52 -33.55 9.47
C TYR A 935 -18.62 -32.17 8.79
N ALA A 936 -19.05 -32.10 7.54
CA ALA A 936 -19.22 -30.82 6.85
C ALA A 936 -20.29 -29.94 7.52
N LEU A 937 -21.39 -30.53 7.99
CA LEU A 937 -22.45 -29.85 8.72
C LEU A 937 -21.95 -29.21 10.04
N MET A 938 -21.27 -29.99 10.88
CA MET A 938 -20.88 -29.55 12.22
C MET A 938 -19.58 -28.72 12.21
N VAL A 939 -18.52 -29.24 11.58
CA VAL A 939 -17.19 -28.61 11.54
C VAL A 939 -17.25 -27.30 10.75
N HIS A 940 -17.54 -27.34 9.44
CA HIS A 940 -17.51 -26.15 8.57
C HIS A 940 -18.88 -25.46 8.38
N SER A 941 -19.88 -25.79 9.20
CA SER A 941 -21.22 -25.16 9.16
C SER A 941 -21.94 -25.24 7.79
N ALA A 942 -21.67 -26.29 7.00
CA ALA A 942 -22.06 -26.37 5.60
C ALA A 942 -23.59 -26.35 5.38
N ASN A 943 -24.08 -25.31 4.69
CA ASN A 943 -25.52 -25.12 4.43
C ASN A 943 -26.06 -26.04 3.33
N ASP A 944 -25.22 -26.45 2.38
CA ASP A 944 -25.53 -27.43 1.34
C ASP A 944 -25.70 -28.83 1.94
N CYS A 945 -24.75 -29.30 2.75
CA CYS A 945 -24.87 -30.60 3.45
C CYS A 945 -26.09 -30.66 4.40
N ALA A 946 -26.48 -29.53 5.02
CA ALA A 946 -27.71 -29.46 5.81
C ALA A 946 -28.98 -29.75 4.99
N ASN A 947 -29.05 -29.24 3.74
CA ASN A 947 -30.14 -29.58 2.83
C ASN A 947 -30.07 -31.05 2.39
N VAL A 948 -28.88 -31.54 1.99
CA VAL A 948 -28.68 -32.91 1.50
C VAL A 948 -29.11 -33.94 2.55
N LEU A 949 -28.69 -33.78 3.82
CA LEU A 949 -29.10 -34.67 4.91
C LEU A 949 -30.62 -34.66 5.10
N ALA A 950 -31.24 -33.49 5.23
CA ALA A 950 -32.68 -33.36 5.43
C ALA A 950 -33.52 -33.91 4.26
N GLU A 951 -33.02 -33.84 3.02
CA GLU A 951 -33.69 -34.38 1.84
C GLU A 951 -33.57 -35.91 1.72
N ASN A 952 -32.44 -36.49 2.16
CA ASN A 952 -32.18 -37.94 2.06
C ASN A 952 -32.65 -38.74 3.28
N TYR A 953 -32.68 -38.11 4.47
CA TYR A 953 -33.24 -38.67 5.72
C TYR A 953 -34.69 -38.23 5.98
N SER A 954 -35.34 -37.56 5.03
CA SER A 954 -36.76 -37.25 5.14
C SER A 954 -37.61 -38.53 5.30
N PRO A 955 -38.66 -38.52 6.14
CA PRO A 955 -39.68 -39.57 6.13
C PRO A 955 -40.43 -39.59 4.79
N LEU A 956 -40.54 -38.45 4.10
CA LEU A 956 -41.20 -38.31 2.81
C LEU A 956 -40.30 -38.81 1.66
N LYS A 957 -40.46 -40.07 1.25
CA LYS A 957 -39.60 -40.68 0.22
C LYS A 957 -39.83 -40.11 -1.20
N GLN A 958 -41.05 -39.67 -1.53
CA GLN A 958 -41.41 -39.00 -2.80
C GLN A 958 -42.02 -37.61 -2.54
N GLY A 959 -41.57 -36.60 -3.29
CA GLY A 959 -41.94 -35.19 -3.10
C GLY A 959 -40.79 -34.27 -3.54
N THR A 960 -41.06 -32.96 -3.62
CA THR A 960 -40.04 -31.94 -3.93
C THR A 960 -39.00 -31.80 -2.82
N ALA A 961 -37.84 -31.23 -3.15
CA ALA A 961 -36.80 -30.92 -2.16
C ALA A 961 -37.28 -30.00 -1.02
N VAL A 962 -38.31 -29.18 -1.23
CA VAL A 962 -38.91 -28.33 -0.19
C VAL A 962 -39.79 -29.15 0.74
N GLU A 963 -40.74 -29.94 0.19
CA GLU A 963 -41.62 -30.80 0.99
C GLU A 963 -40.83 -31.81 1.84
N LYS A 964 -39.75 -32.38 1.28
CA LYS A 964 -38.86 -33.29 2.00
C LYS A 964 -38.15 -32.61 3.18
N ARG A 965 -37.62 -31.41 2.99
CA ARG A 965 -36.98 -30.63 4.08
C ARG A 965 -37.99 -30.21 5.13
N ASN A 966 -39.20 -29.82 4.74
CA ASN A 966 -40.27 -29.48 5.68
C ASN A 966 -40.65 -30.69 6.55
N ALA A 967 -40.85 -31.87 5.94
CA ALA A 967 -41.16 -33.11 6.66
C ALA A 967 -40.02 -33.56 7.60
N PHE A 968 -38.75 -33.32 7.24
CA PHE A 968 -37.61 -33.51 8.13
C PHE A 968 -37.59 -32.50 9.28
N CYS A 969 -37.96 -31.23 9.05
CA CYS A 969 -38.05 -30.23 10.12
C CYS A 969 -39.17 -30.54 11.11
N THR A 970 -40.30 -31.11 10.68
CA THR A 970 -41.32 -31.64 11.59
C THR A 970 -40.75 -32.70 12.53
N LEU A 971 -40.07 -33.73 11.97
CA LEU A 971 -39.40 -34.77 12.75
C LEU A 971 -38.36 -34.20 13.74
N ALA A 972 -37.60 -33.20 13.31
CA ALA A 972 -36.61 -32.52 14.14
C ALA A 972 -37.25 -31.77 15.32
N ASN A 973 -38.37 -31.08 15.10
CA ASN A 973 -39.13 -30.41 16.16
C ASN A 973 -39.76 -31.43 17.14
N GLU A 974 -40.26 -32.56 16.63
CA GLU A 974 -40.73 -33.68 17.47
C GLU A 974 -39.61 -34.25 18.35
N LEU A 975 -38.39 -34.41 17.81
CA LEU A 975 -37.23 -34.82 18.59
C LEU A 975 -36.83 -33.77 19.64
N ALA A 976 -36.83 -32.48 19.30
CA ALA A 976 -36.55 -31.41 20.27
C ALA A 976 -37.54 -31.44 21.44
N HIS A 977 -38.84 -31.53 21.15
CA HIS A 977 -39.88 -31.64 22.17
C HIS A 977 -39.71 -32.90 23.04
N LYS A 978 -39.32 -34.04 22.43
CA LYS A 978 -39.04 -35.31 23.14
C LYS A 978 -37.81 -35.21 24.05
N LEU A 979 -36.80 -34.43 23.67
CA LEU A 979 -35.61 -34.13 24.46
C LEU A 979 -35.83 -32.99 25.50
N GLY A 980 -37.07 -32.47 25.63
CA GLY A 980 -37.43 -31.44 26.60
C GLY A 980 -37.31 -30.00 26.09
N ALA A 981 -36.72 -29.79 24.92
CA ALA A 981 -36.59 -28.48 24.26
C ALA A 981 -37.92 -28.03 23.59
N LYS A 982 -38.90 -27.72 24.45
CA LYS A 982 -40.30 -27.35 24.10
C LYS A 982 -40.49 -25.93 23.55
N ASN A 983 -39.42 -25.13 23.48
CA ASN A 983 -39.41 -23.77 22.93
C ASN A 983 -38.48 -23.65 21.72
N THR A 984 -38.11 -24.78 21.11
CA THR A 984 -37.36 -24.83 19.84
C THR A 984 -38.30 -25.12 18.68
N ALA A 985 -38.23 -24.30 17.63
CA ALA A 985 -38.96 -24.52 16.39
C ALA A 985 -38.05 -24.21 15.20
N ILE A 986 -37.88 -25.18 14.30
CA ILE A 986 -37.10 -25.02 13.07
C ILE A 986 -37.99 -25.15 11.83
N THR A 987 -37.77 -24.24 10.88
CA THR A 987 -38.44 -24.18 9.57
C THR A 987 -37.56 -24.66 8.41
N ASN A 988 -36.27 -24.89 8.67
CA ASN A 988 -35.27 -25.35 7.71
C ASN A 988 -34.07 -25.97 8.45
N PRO A 989 -33.28 -26.86 7.81
CA PRO A 989 -32.20 -27.60 8.49
C PRO A 989 -30.88 -26.81 8.66
N SER A 990 -30.75 -25.64 8.01
CA SER A 990 -29.48 -24.90 7.91
C SER A 990 -29.36 -23.71 8.87
N GLY A 991 -30.48 -23.17 9.34
CA GLY A 991 -30.52 -22.03 10.28
C GLY A 991 -30.74 -20.66 9.63
N PHE A 992 -31.26 -20.61 8.40
CA PHE A 992 -31.70 -19.34 7.80
C PHE A 992 -32.94 -18.82 8.52
N THR A 993 -32.92 -17.55 8.93
CA THR A 993 -33.93 -16.97 9.82
C THR A 993 -35.22 -16.59 9.08
N GLN A 994 -36.05 -17.57 8.74
CA GLN A 994 -37.31 -17.40 8.01
C GLN A 994 -38.50 -18.00 8.78
N GLY A 995 -39.59 -17.24 8.88
CA GLY A 995 -40.79 -17.62 9.64
C GLY A 995 -40.52 -17.73 11.15
N ASP A 996 -41.27 -18.64 11.78
CA ASP A 996 -41.15 -19.02 13.19
C ASP A 996 -39.97 -19.98 13.41
N HIS A 997 -38.75 -19.44 13.26
CA HIS A 997 -37.49 -20.19 13.44
C HIS A 997 -36.72 -19.64 14.64
N TYR A 998 -36.80 -20.32 15.77
CA TYR A 998 -36.28 -19.87 17.06
C TYR A 998 -35.89 -21.02 17.99
N SER A 999 -35.12 -20.69 19.02
CA SER A 999 -34.92 -21.52 20.21
C SER A 999 -34.71 -20.61 21.43
N THR A 1000 -34.41 -21.17 22.59
CA THR A 1000 -33.99 -20.47 23.80
C THR A 1000 -32.55 -20.86 24.13
N ALA A 1001 -31.87 -20.13 25.01
CA ALA A 1001 -30.53 -20.53 25.44
C ALA A 1001 -30.58 -21.83 26.27
N TYR A 1002 -31.60 -21.99 27.11
CA TYR A 1002 -31.86 -23.21 27.89
C TYR A 1002 -32.14 -24.43 27.00
N ASP A 1003 -33.02 -24.27 26.01
CA ASP A 1003 -33.35 -25.32 25.05
C ASP A 1003 -32.13 -25.79 24.24
N LEU A 1004 -31.26 -24.85 23.82
CA LEU A 1004 -30.00 -25.19 23.15
C LEU A 1004 -29.01 -25.89 24.08
N ALA A 1005 -28.96 -25.53 25.36
CA ALA A 1005 -28.16 -26.24 26.35
C ALA A 1005 -28.64 -27.69 26.52
N LEU A 1006 -29.95 -27.93 26.63
CA LEU A 1006 -30.54 -29.29 26.70
C LEU A 1006 -30.25 -30.12 25.44
N LEU A 1007 -30.43 -29.54 24.24
CA LEU A 1007 -30.11 -30.23 22.98
C LEU A 1007 -28.62 -30.59 22.91
N SER A 1008 -27.75 -29.70 23.38
CA SER A 1008 -26.30 -29.94 23.41
C SER A 1008 -25.90 -30.97 24.47
N GLN A 1009 -26.57 -30.98 25.63
CA GLN A 1009 -26.41 -32.01 26.66
C GLN A 1009 -26.82 -33.40 26.15
N ALA A 1010 -27.90 -33.49 25.37
CA ALA A 1010 -28.30 -34.72 24.69
C ALA A 1010 -27.30 -35.12 23.59
N GLY A 1011 -26.72 -34.14 22.89
CA GLY A 1011 -25.69 -34.36 21.87
C GLY A 1011 -24.37 -34.87 22.45
N LEU A 1012 -23.82 -34.25 23.48
CA LEU A 1012 -22.53 -34.63 24.07
C LEU A 1012 -22.56 -36.02 24.73
N LYS A 1013 -23.75 -36.55 25.04
CA LYS A 1013 -23.98 -37.94 25.47
C LYS A 1013 -23.98 -38.97 24.32
N ASN A 1014 -23.94 -38.53 23.06
CA ASN A 1014 -23.79 -39.38 21.87
C ASN A 1014 -22.34 -39.29 21.36
N GLU A 1015 -21.62 -40.42 21.39
CA GLU A 1015 -20.19 -40.47 21.04
C GLU A 1015 -19.86 -39.86 19.66
N MET A 1016 -20.72 -40.11 18.66
CA MET A 1016 -20.51 -39.58 17.31
C MET A 1016 -20.77 -38.07 17.26
N PHE A 1017 -21.81 -37.55 17.91
CA PHE A 1017 -22.03 -36.11 18.00
C PHE A 1017 -20.88 -35.42 18.75
N HIS A 1018 -20.43 -35.99 19.86
CA HIS A 1018 -19.30 -35.47 20.63
C HIS A 1018 -18.03 -35.41 19.75
N LYS A 1019 -17.71 -36.49 19.04
CA LYS A 1019 -16.61 -36.54 18.06
C LYS A 1019 -16.75 -35.52 16.93
N LEU A 1020 -17.97 -35.23 16.46
CA LEU A 1020 -18.21 -34.21 15.42
C LEU A 1020 -17.87 -32.79 15.91
N VAL A 1021 -18.17 -32.46 17.16
CA VAL A 1021 -17.95 -31.09 17.69
C VAL A 1021 -16.52 -30.87 18.18
N THR A 1022 -15.85 -31.89 18.70
CA THR A 1022 -14.43 -31.84 19.12
C THR A 1022 -13.43 -31.96 17.97
N THR A 1023 -13.89 -32.30 16.75
CA THR A 1023 -13.02 -32.35 15.57
C THR A 1023 -12.61 -30.94 15.18
N SER A 1024 -11.33 -30.60 15.38
CA SER A 1024 -10.74 -29.31 14.99
C SER A 1024 -10.70 -29.15 13.47
N VAL A 1025 -10.29 -30.22 12.77
CA VAL A 1025 -10.06 -30.25 11.33
C VAL A 1025 -10.50 -31.58 10.74
N TYR A 1026 -11.42 -31.55 9.78
CA TYR A 1026 -11.81 -32.72 8.98
C TYR A 1026 -11.21 -32.67 7.58
N ARG A 1027 -10.67 -33.80 7.10
CA ARG A 1027 -10.20 -33.96 5.71
C ARG A 1027 -11.21 -34.78 4.92
N MET A 1028 -12.05 -34.06 4.16
CA MET A 1028 -13.00 -34.63 3.21
C MET A 1028 -12.25 -35.09 1.94
N PRO A 1029 -12.43 -36.34 1.47
CA PRO A 1029 -11.80 -36.82 0.24
C PRO A 1029 -12.32 -36.08 -1.00
N ALA A 1030 -11.53 -36.10 -2.07
CA ALA A 1030 -11.97 -35.68 -3.40
C ALA A 1030 -12.67 -36.84 -4.12
N ASN A 1031 -13.68 -36.54 -4.94
CA ASN A 1031 -14.38 -37.52 -5.75
C ASN A 1031 -14.50 -37.06 -7.22
N SER A 1032 -15.09 -37.88 -8.08
CA SER A 1032 -15.18 -37.63 -9.53
C SER A 1032 -16.06 -36.44 -9.95
N LYS A 1033 -16.81 -35.82 -9.02
CA LYS A 1033 -17.61 -34.60 -9.24
C LYS A 1033 -17.14 -33.40 -8.42
N HIS A 1034 -16.31 -33.62 -7.39
CA HIS A 1034 -15.67 -32.59 -6.57
C HIS A 1034 -14.14 -32.56 -6.81
N PRO A 1035 -13.68 -32.00 -7.96
CA PRO A 1035 -12.28 -32.06 -8.37
C PRO A 1035 -11.41 -30.97 -7.71
N VAL A 1036 -11.07 -31.16 -6.44
CA VAL A 1036 -9.93 -30.47 -5.80
C VAL A 1036 -8.71 -31.38 -5.87
N ALA A 1037 -7.52 -30.80 -6.08
CA ALA A 1037 -6.26 -31.55 -6.12
C ALA A 1037 -5.81 -31.96 -4.68
N GLY A 1038 -6.48 -32.97 -4.13
CA GLY A 1038 -6.34 -33.44 -2.76
C GLY A 1038 -7.55 -33.13 -1.88
N TRP A 1039 -7.47 -33.53 -0.61
CA TRP A 1039 -8.53 -33.39 0.40
C TRP A 1039 -9.05 -31.95 0.51
N LYS A 1040 -10.39 -31.76 0.50
CA LYS A 1040 -10.96 -30.52 1.01
C LYS A 1040 -10.82 -30.55 2.53
N ILE A 1041 -10.09 -29.58 3.07
CA ILE A 1041 -9.91 -29.45 4.51
C ILE A 1041 -10.98 -28.50 5.05
N LEU A 1042 -11.70 -28.96 6.07
CA LEU A 1042 -12.81 -28.28 6.72
C LEU A 1042 -12.37 -27.94 8.15
N HIS A 1043 -12.36 -26.66 8.49
CA HIS A 1043 -11.97 -26.15 9.82
C HIS A 1043 -13.21 -25.90 10.68
N ASN A 1044 -13.11 -26.19 11.98
CA ASN A 1044 -14.22 -26.02 12.92
C ASN A 1044 -14.60 -24.55 13.08
N THR A 1045 -15.86 -24.18 12.85
CA THR A 1045 -16.30 -22.78 12.98
C THR A 1045 -16.39 -22.31 14.44
N ASN A 1046 -16.14 -23.16 15.44
CA ASN A 1046 -15.97 -22.78 16.84
C ASN A 1046 -14.47 -22.74 17.21
N LYS A 1047 -13.92 -21.53 17.42
CA LYS A 1047 -12.49 -21.35 17.71
C LYS A 1047 -12.02 -21.96 19.02
N LEU A 1048 -12.90 -22.23 19.99
CA LEU A 1048 -12.53 -22.91 21.24
C LEU A 1048 -11.93 -24.31 21.00
N VAL A 1049 -12.23 -24.92 19.85
CA VAL A 1049 -11.71 -26.24 19.40
C VAL A 1049 -10.49 -26.07 18.44
N LEU A 1050 -10.13 -24.84 18.10
CA LEU A 1050 -8.95 -24.46 17.30
C LEU A 1050 -7.88 -23.74 18.13
N ALA A 1051 -8.08 -23.65 19.45
CA ALA A 1051 -7.34 -22.78 20.35
C ALA A 1051 -5.96 -23.35 20.74
N SER A 1052 -4.90 -22.53 20.58
CA SER A 1052 -3.67 -22.72 21.33
C SER A 1052 -3.93 -22.48 22.83
N PRO A 1053 -3.26 -23.22 23.74
CA PRO A 1053 -3.29 -22.92 25.18
C PRO A 1053 -2.91 -21.47 25.49
N GLU A 1054 -1.99 -20.88 24.71
CA GLU A 1054 -1.52 -19.50 24.90
C GLU A 1054 -2.62 -18.43 24.75
N LEU A 1055 -3.66 -18.68 23.93
CA LEU A 1055 -4.72 -17.69 23.69
C LEU A 1055 -5.99 -17.91 24.51
N TYR A 1056 -6.34 -19.15 24.85
CA TYR A 1056 -7.60 -19.47 25.56
C TYR A 1056 -7.37 -20.22 26.88
N GLY A 1057 -6.11 -20.26 27.33
CA GLY A 1057 -5.66 -20.92 28.55
C GLY A 1057 -6.42 -20.45 29.79
N SER A 1058 -7.11 -21.40 30.41
CA SER A 1058 -7.91 -21.29 31.62
C SER A 1058 -7.21 -22.00 32.76
N SER A 1059 -7.45 -21.52 33.98
CA SER A 1059 -7.06 -22.18 35.23
C SER A 1059 -8.16 -23.10 35.78
N ARG A 1060 -9.33 -23.18 35.14
CA ARG A 1060 -10.48 -23.99 35.58
C ARG A 1060 -10.89 -25.08 34.59
N PHE A 1061 -10.57 -24.92 33.30
CA PHE A 1061 -10.92 -25.86 32.24
C PHE A 1061 -9.74 -26.70 31.78
N LYS A 1062 -9.95 -28.02 31.81
CA LYS A 1062 -9.06 -29.08 31.31
C LYS A 1062 -9.20 -29.27 29.80
N SER A 1063 -10.39 -29.02 29.26
CA SER A 1063 -10.64 -29.01 27.82
C SER A 1063 -11.75 -28.04 27.43
N TYR A 1064 -11.70 -27.57 26.17
CA TYR A 1064 -12.88 -27.14 25.45
C TYR A 1064 -13.24 -28.18 24.41
N ASP A 1065 -14.52 -28.50 24.34
CA ASP A 1065 -15.06 -29.59 23.53
C ASP A 1065 -15.94 -29.04 22.39
N GLY A 1066 -16.46 -27.82 22.60
CA GLY A 1066 -17.22 -27.05 21.62
C GLY A 1066 -18.60 -27.61 21.30
N VAL A 1067 -19.45 -26.81 20.64
CA VAL A 1067 -20.67 -27.31 20.00
C VAL A 1067 -20.92 -26.66 18.63
N LYS A 1068 -21.34 -25.38 18.57
CA LYS A 1068 -21.65 -24.72 17.28
C LYS A 1068 -21.71 -23.19 17.34
N THR A 1069 -21.05 -22.51 16.40
CA THR A 1069 -21.30 -21.09 16.06
C THR A 1069 -22.41 -20.92 15.01
N GLY A 1070 -23.08 -19.76 15.03
CA GLY A 1070 -23.93 -19.29 13.94
C GLY A 1070 -24.22 -17.79 13.99
N THR A 1071 -24.24 -17.14 12.83
CA THR A 1071 -24.54 -15.71 12.69
C THR A 1071 -25.56 -15.49 11.57
N THR A 1072 -26.55 -14.62 11.79
CA THR A 1072 -27.37 -14.01 10.73
C THR A 1072 -27.68 -12.56 11.11
N SER A 1073 -28.03 -11.71 10.13
CA SER A 1073 -28.39 -10.31 10.37
C SER A 1073 -29.57 -10.13 11.34
N ARG A 1074 -30.49 -11.11 11.44
CA ARG A 1074 -31.63 -11.09 12.37
C ARG A 1074 -31.33 -11.74 13.72
N ALA A 1075 -30.37 -12.67 13.79
CA ALA A 1075 -29.95 -13.30 15.04
C ALA A 1075 -28.93 -12.44 15.82
N GLY A 1076 -28.00 -11.79 15.12
CA GLY A 1076 -26.72 -11.37 15.70
C GLY A 1076 -25.74 -12.54 15.72
N TYR A 1077 -24.73 -12.47 16.60
CA TYR A 1077 -23.78 -13.56 16.80
C TYR A 1077 -24.32 -14.54 17.86
N CYS A 1078 -24.34 -15.83 17.54
CA CYS A 1078 -24.77 -16.91 18.43
C CYS A 1078 -23.69 -18.00 18.54
N LEU A 1079 -23.49 -18.53 19.73
CA LEU A 1079 -22.52 -19.60 20.00
C LEU A 1079 -23.05 -20.52 21.09
N VAL A 1080 -22.90 -21.83 20.87
CA VAL A 1080 -22.95 -22.85 21.91
C VAL A 1080 -21.55 -23.43 22.08
N GLY A 1081 -20.99 -23.29 23.28
CA GLY A 1081 -19.71 -23.85 23.69
C GLY A 1081 -19.91 -24.92 24.76
N ALA A 1082 -18.93 -25.80 24.89
CA ALA A 1082 -18.84 -26.75 25.99
C ALA A 1082 -17.36 -26.93 26.36
N GLY A 1083 -17.10 -27.26 27.62
CA GLY A 1083 -15.76 -27.59 28.11
C GLY A 1083 -15.81 -28.36 29.43
N THR A 1084 -14.77 -29.15 29.66
CA THR A 1084 -14.62 -29.99 30.85
C THR A 1084 -13.66 -29.32 31.85
N THR A 1085 -14.06 -29.23 33.12
CA THR A 1085 -13.30 -28.60 34.21
C THR A 1085 -12.20 -29.51 34.77
N HIS A 1086 -11.29 -28.98 35.59
CA HIS A 1086 -10.26 -29.80 36.26
C HIS A 1086 -10.82 -30.81 37.28
N ASP A 1087 -12.03 -30.60 37.80
CA ASP A 1087 -12.80 -31.60 38.58
C ASP A 1087 -13.76 -32.45 37.71
N ASP A 1088 -13.46 -32.54 36.40
CA ASP A 1088 -14.12 -33.39 35.41
C ASP A 1088 -15.63 -33.16 35.22
N ARG A 1089 -16.14 -31.94 35.52
CA ARG A 1089 -17.50 -31.52 35.17
C ARG A 1089 -17.54 -30.91 33.78
N LEU A 1090 -18.52 -31.33 32.99
CA LEU A 1090 -18.78 -30.79 31.65
C LEU A 1090 -19.79 -29.64 31.75
N LEU A 1091 -19.36 -28.41 31.44
CA LEU A 1091 -20.21 -27.22 31.43
C LEU A 1091 -20.58 -26.83 29.99
N ILE A 1092 -21.84 -26.44 29.78
CA ILE A 1092 -22.38 -26.01 28.48
C ILE A 1092 -22.78 -24.54 28.57
N GLY A 1093 -22.15 -23.69 27.76
CA GLY A 1093 -22.44 -22.26 27.65
C GLY A 1093 -23.18 -21.95 26.36
N VAL A 1094 -24.18 -21.07 26.44
CA VAL A 1094 -24.97 -20.61 25.29
C VAL A 1094 -25.03 -19.09 25.28
N ILE A 1095 -24.77 -18.48 24.12
CA ILE A 1095 -24.91 -17.04 23.85
C ILE A 1095 -25.79 -16.88 22.62
N LEU A 1096 -26.83 -16.04 22.72
CA LEU A 1096 -27.75 -15.72 21.63
C LEU A 1096 -27.80 -14.20 21.40
N GLY A 1097 -27.39 -13.80 20.20
CA GLY A 1097 -27.46 -12.40 19.75
C GLY A 1097 -26.55 -11.46 20.53
N ALA A 1098 -25.26 -11.79 20.61
CA ALA A 1098 -24.22 -10.91 21.12
C ALA A 1098 -23.85 -9.79 20.16
N GLU A 1099 -23.39 -8.67 20.72
CA GLU A 1099 -22.80 -7.53 20.00
C GLU A 1099 -21.29 -7.48 20.24
N LEU A 1100 -20.50 -7.55 19.17
CA LEU A 1100 -19.03 -7.60 19.25
C LEU A 1100 -18.44 -6.19 19.27
N LYS A 1101 -18.64 -5.49 20.40
CA LYS A 1101 -18.07 -4.17 20.69
C LYS A 1101 -17.68 -4.04 22.17
N CYS A 1102 -16.39 -4.05 22.45
CA CYS A 1102 -15.82 -3.32 23.59
C CYS A 1102 -15.19 -2.02 23.09
N GLU A 1103 -14.94 -1.08 23.99
CA GLU A 1103 -14.22 0.14 23.66
C GLU A 1103 -12.75 -0.21 23.36
N GLY A 1104 -12.18 0.40 22.31
CA GLY A 1104 -10.82 0.11 21.83
C GLY A 1104 -10.60 -1.24 21.12
N HIS A 1105 -11.31 -2.32 21.50
CA HIS A 1105 -10.92 -3.69 21.14
C HIS A 1105 -12.01 -4.55 20.45
N PRO A 1106 -11.71 -5.18 19.29
CA PRO A 1106 -12.64 -6.06 18.59
C PRO A 1106 -12.65 -7.49 19.15
N LEU A 1107 -13.48 -7.73 20.17
CA LEU A 1107 -13.64 -9.06 20.80
C LEU A 1107 -14.34 -10.08 19.88
N GLY A 1108 -13.92 -11.35 19.97
CA GLY A 1108 -14.60 -12.49 19.35
C GLY A 1108 -15.70 -13.07 20.24
N ILE A 1109 -16.76 -13.65 19.64
CA ILE A 1109 -17.79 -14.38 20.43
C ILE A 1109 -17.20 -15.59 21.17
N ASP A 1110 -16.13 -16.17 20.62
CA ASP A 1110 -15.29 -17.18 21.25
C ASP A 1110 -14.67 -16.71 22.58
N VAL A 1111 -14.18 -15.47 22.65
CA VAL A 1111 -13.68 -14.84 23.89
C VAL A 1111 -14.80 -14.68 24.91
N LEU A 1112 -15.96 -14.14 24.50
CA LEU A 1112 -17.13 -13.97 25.36
C LEU A 1112 -17.65 -15.32 25.90
N MET A 1113 -17.62 -16.38 25.09
CA MET A 1113 -18.00 -17.73 25.51
C MET A 1113 -17.01 -18.33 26.51
N ARG A 1114 -15.70 -18.10 26.35
CA ARG A 1114 -14.68 -18.50 27.33
C ARG A 1114 -14.93 -17.81 28.67
N SER A 1115 -15.12 -16.48 28.68
CA SER A 1115 -15.46 -15.72 29.89
C SER A 1115 -16.75 -16.19 30.57
N LEU A 1116 -17.80 -16.47 29.78
CA LEU A 1116 -19.07 -16.99 30.29
C LEU A 1116 -18.90 -18.37 30.97
N LEU A 1117 -18.13 -19.26 30.35
CA LEU A 1117 -17.83 -20.59 30.91
C LEU A 1117 -16.99 -20.49 32.19
N GLU A 1118 -15.99 -19.59 32.23
CA GLU A 1118 -15.16 -19.30 33.42
C GLU A 1118 -16.00 -18.80 34.60
N ALA A 1119 -16.89 -17.83 34.38
CA ALA A 1119 -17.81 -17.34 35.41
C ALA A 1119 -18.77 -18.43 35.91
N GLY A 1120 -19.09 -19.42 35.06
CA GLY A 1120 -19.84 -20.61 35.45
C GLY A 1120 -19.04 -21.57 36.34
N ALA A 1121 -17.80 -21.88 35.96
CA ALA A 1121 -16.91 -22.73 36.76
C ALA A 1121 -16.57 -22.09 38.12
N GLU A 1122 -16.35 -20.79 38.15
CA GLU A 1122 -16.13 -20.02 39.39
C GLU A 1122 -17.34 -20.09 40.33
N LYS A 1123 -18.56 -19.91 39.82
CA LYS A 1123 -19.80 -20.05 40.62
C LYS A 1123 -20.05 -21.47 41.14
N LEU A 1124 -19.53 -22.49 40.47
CA LEU A 1124 -19.54 -23.88 40.97
C LEU A 1124 -18.44 -24.18 42.00
N GLY A 1125 -17.57 -23.22 42.31
CA GLY A 1125 -16.45 -23.40 43.24
C GLY A 1125 -15.29 -24.21 42.64
N VAL A 1126 -15.15 -24.26 41.32
CA VAL A 1126 -14.02 -24.94 40.66
C VAL A 1126 -12.72 -24.20 41.00
N VAL A 1127 -11.85 -24.86 41.77
CA VAL A 1127 -10.59 -24.31 42.27
C VAL A 1127 -9.62 -24.10 41.10
N PRO A 1128 -9.05 -22.90 40.93
CA PRO A 1128 -8.00 -22.64 39.94
C PRO A 1128 -6.78 -23.55 40.13
N GLN A 1129 -6.33 -24.16 39.04
CA GLN A 1129 -5.05 -24.86 38.91
C GLN A 1129 -4.17 -24.11 37.88
N GLY A 1130 -3.07 -24.71 37.42
CA GLY A 1130 -2.20 -24.07 36.41
C GLY A 1130 -2.95 -23.75 35.11
N GLN A 1131 -2.45 -22.80 34.32
CA GLN A 1131 -3.03 -22.48 33.00
C GLN A 1131 -2.83 -23.68 32.04
N ASP A 1132 -3.87 -24.49 31.85
CA ASP A 1132 -3.74 -25.78 31.16
C ASP A 1132 -4.98 -26.08 30.28
N ALA A 1133 -5.46 -25.06 29.54
CA ALA A 1133 -6.63 -25.14 28.67
C ALA A 1133 -6.31 -24.86 27.19
N GLY A 1134 -5.80 -25.87 26.50
CA GLY A 1134 -5.76 -25.90 25.05
C GLY A 1134 -5.87 -27.32 24.54
N ASN A 1135 -7.12 -27.81 24.45
CA ASN A 1135 -7.40 -29.15 23.96
C ASN A 1135 -6.91 -29.26 22.50
N ARG A 1136 -5.90 -30.11 22.25
CA ARG A 1136 -5.41 -30.42 20.90
C ARG A 1136 -6.44 -31.28 20.15
N GLY A 1137 -7.55 -30.67 19.77
CA GLY A 1137 -8.72 -31.29 19.16
C GLY A 1137 -8.32 -32.16 17.97
N GLN A 1138 -8.78 -33.40 17.94
CA GLN A 1138 -8.23 -34.42 17.04
C GLN A 1138 -8.49 -34.08 15.56
N ALA A 1139 -7.42 -34.08 14.76
CA ALA A 1139 -7.51 -33.91 13.32
C ALA A 1139 -7.88 -35.25 12.64
N TYR A 1140 -9.09 -35.34 12.09
CA TYR A 1140 -9.64 -36.59 11.55
C TYR A 1140 -9.62 -36.60 10.00
N SER A 1141 -9.43 -37.79 9.42
CA SER A 1141 -9.25 -37.98 7.98
C SER A 1141 -10.15 -39.10 7.47
N GLY A 1142 -11.11 -38.78 6.59
CA GLY A 1142 -12.14 -39.70 6.10
C GLY A 1142 -11.65 -40.76 5.09
N TYR A 1143 -10.40 -41.25 5.21
CA TYR A 1143 -9.86 -42.28 4.33
C TYR A 1143 -9.98 -43.66 4.96
N ARG A 1144 -10.82 -44.51 4.38
CA ARG A 1144 -10.84 -45.94 4.68
C ARG A 1144 -10.02 -46.68 3.61
N PRO A 1145 -8.84 -47.22 3.92
CA PRO A 1145 -8.04 -47.94 2.94
C PRO A 1145 -8.75 -49.23 2.53
N THR A 1146 -8.94 -49.42 1.23
CA THR A 1146 -9.38 -50.71 0.68
C THR A 1146 -8.17 -51.64 0.52
N SER A 1147 -8.40 -52.95 0.60
CA SER A 1147 -7.34 -53.96 0.57
C SER A 1147 -6.70 -54.09 -0.82
N GLY A 1148 -5.75 -53.21 -1.14
CA GLY A 1148 -5.03 -53.21 -2.41
C GLY A 1148 -3.94 -52.13 -2.57
N ASP A 1149 -4.07 -50.97 -1.90
CA ASP A 1149 -3.11 -49.86 -2.06
C ASP A 1149 -1.80 -50.07 -1.25
N PRO A 1150 -0.61 -49.97 -1.88
CA PRO A 1150 0.65 -50.20 -1.20
C PRO A 1150 1.23 -48.94 -0.53
N GLY A 1151 1.33 -48.95 0.80
CA GLY A 1151 2.35 -48.17 1.53
C GLY A 1151 1.90 -46.85 2.18
N TRP A 1152 1.04 -46.94 3.21
CA TRP A 1152 0.96 -45.94 4.29
C TRP A 1152 1.04 -46.64 5.65
N PRO A 1153 1.59 -46.00 6.70
CA PRO A 1153 1.56 -46.56 8.05
C PRO A 1153 0.13 -46.69 8.55
N THR A 1154 -0.19 -47.81 9.20
CA THR A 1154 -1.43 -47.97 9.96
C THR A 1154 -1.51 -46.94 11.08
N ALA A 1155 -2.68 -46.34 11.28
CA ALA A 1155 -2.89 -45.41 12.39
C ALA A 1155 -2.77 -46.16 13.73
N THR A 1156 -1.70 -45.88 14.47
CA THR A 1156 -1.54 -46.34 15.85
C THR A 1156 -2.55 -45.62 16.75
N SER A 1157 -3.52 -46.37 17.27
CA SER A 1157 -4.61 -45.86 18.10
C SER A 1157 -4.13 -45.48 19.51
N HIS A 1158 -3.55 -44.28 19.66
CA HIS A 1158 -3.36 -43.66 20.97
C HIS A 1158 -4.67 -43.05 21.48
N SER A 1159 -5.59 -43.95 21.86
CA SER A 1159 -6.74 -43.65 22.69
C SER A 1159 -6.99 -44.84 23.61
N THR A 1160 -6.57 -44.71 24.87
CA THR A 1160 -6.88 -45.66 25.95
C THR A 1160 -6.78 -44.94 27.30
N TYR A 1161 -7.80 -44.14 27.60
CA TYR A 1161 -8.24 -44.07 29.00
C TYR A 1161 -9.15 -45.29 29.23
N PRO A 1162 -8.95 -46.06 30.30
CA PRO A 1162 -9.67 -47.31 30.51
C PRO A 1162 -11.13 -47.04 30.86
N ALA A 1163 -12.05 -47.81 30.25
CA ALA A 1163 -13.36 -47.99 30.83
C ALA A 1163 -13.22 -48.73 32.17
N SER A 1164 -13.98 -48.31 33.18
CA SER A 1164 -14.10 -49.03 34.44
C SER A 1164 -14.87 -50.34 34.22
N ASP A 1165 -14.29 -51.48 34.59
CA ASP A 1165 -15.09 -52.58 35.13
C ASP A 1165 -14.27 -53.56 35.99
N ILE A 1166 -14.97 -54.39 36.75
CA ILE A 1166 -14.42 -55.22 37.85
C ILE A 1166 -14.29 -56.69 37.40
N VAL A 1167 -13.38 -57.47 38.05
CA VAL A 1167 -13.45 -58.93 38.38
C VAL A 1167 -12.19 -59.76 38.04
N ASN A 1168 -11.49 -60.17 39.11
CA ASN A 1168 -10.70 -61.39 39.37
C ASN A 1168 -9.38 -61.82 38.65
N SER A 1169 -8.43 -62.19 39.54
CA SER A 1169 -7.62 -63.43 39.64
C SER A 1169 -6.30 -63.64 38.87
N GLN A 1170 -5.23 -63.80 39.69
CA GLN A 1170 -4.02 -64.66 39.50
C GLN A 1170 -3.03 -64.25 38.37
N GLU A 1171 -1.69 -64.43 38.46
CA GLU A 1171 -0.78 -64.95 39.50
C GLU A 1171 0.69 -64.49 39.27
N THR A 1172 1.58 -64.58 40.28
CA THR A 1172 3.09 -64.56 40.24
C THR A 1172 3.84 -63.42 39.52
N ILE A 1173 4.76 -62.61 40.11
CA ILE A 1173 6.00 -62.82 40.93
C ILE A 1173 7.27 -63.20 40.13
N THR A 1174 8.20 -62.23 40.01
CA THR A 1174 9.70 -62.21 40.17
C THR A 1174 10.21 -60.87 39.57
N ASP A 1175 10.93 -59.99 40.27
CA ASP A 1175 12.37 -60.01 40.65
C ASP A 1175 13.33 -60.04 39.43
N ASN A 1176 14.44 -59.28 39.32
CA ASN A 1176 15.24 -58.52 40.30
C ASN A 1176 15.97 -57.31 39.62
N PRO A 1177 16.46 -56.26 40.34
CA PRO A 1177 17.14 -55.08 39.76
C PRO A 1177 18.69 -55.08 39.87
N ASP A 1178 19.34 -54.08 39.25
CA ASP A 1178 20.70 -53.51 39.50
C ASP A 1178 20.89 -52.29 38.56
N ALA A 1179 21.57 -51.17 38.84
CA ALA A 1179 22.16 -50.60 40.08
C ALA A 1179 22.38 -49.06 39.94
N GLU A 1180 22.67 -48.35 41.05
CA GLU A 1180 22.91 -46.88 41.16
C GLU A 1180 24.43 -46.51 41.33
N PRO A 1181 24.88 -45.33 41.83
CA PRO A 1181 24.90 -43.99 41.18
C PRO A 1181 26.23 -43.18 41.26
N GLU A 1182 26.36 -42.10 40.46
CA GLU A 1182 27.11 -40.83 40.72
C GLU A 1182 28.65 -40.87 41.04
N PRO A 1183 29.41 -39.76 41.32
CA PRO A 1183 29.12 -38.31 41.44
C PRO A 1183 30.09 -37.33 40.66
N VAL A 1184 30.15 -36.05 41.10
CA VAL A 1184 30.81 -34.87 40.47
C VAL A 1184 32.18 -34.46 41.09
N SER A 1185 33.11 -33.84 40.34
CA SER A 1185 34.23 -33.04 40.92
C SER A 1185 34.88 -31.93 40.05
N THR A 1186 34.67 -30.66 40.45
CA THR A 1186 35.59 -29.49 40.58
C THR A 1186 36.93 -29.29 39.79
N ALA A 1187 37.09 -28.04 39.27
CA ALA A 1187 38.20 -27.06 39.49
C ALA A 1187 39.40 -26.83 38.52
N VAL A 1188 39.46 -25.56 38.03
CA VAL A 1188 40.59 -24.57 38.01
C VAL A 1188 41.92 -24.85 37.26
N GLU A 1189 42.24 -23.97 36.29
CA GLU A 1189 43.51 -23.20 36.25
C GLU A 1189 43.36 -21.89 35.41
N ASN A 1190 44.26 -20.90 35.56
CA ASN A 1190 44.02 -19.52 35.07
C ASN A 1190 45.31 -18.68 34.86
N GLU A 1191 45.57 -18.23 33.63
CA GLU A 1191 46.61 -17.25 33.20
C GLU A 1191 46.22 -16.69 31.81
N ASN A 1192 46.53 -15.46 31.37
CA ASN A 1192 47.11 -14.27 32.03
C ASN A 1192 46.62 -12.99 31.28
N VAL A 1193 46.68 -11.80 31.90
CA VAL A 1193 46.01 -10.56 31.42
C VAL A 1193 47.01 -9.41 31.15
N PRO A 1194 46.73 -8.51 30.20
CA PRO A 1194 46.85 -7.09 30.52
C PRO A 1194 45.64 -6.25 30.08
N THR A 1195 45.15 -5.40 30.98
CA THR A 1195 44.11 -4.39 30.75
C THR A 1195 44.64 -3.17 30.01
N ILE A 1196 43.82 -2.57 29.15
CA ILE A 1196 43.99 -1.18 28.70
C ILE A 1196 42.83 -0.37 29.27
N ASN A 1197 43.13 0.64 30.08
CA ASN A 1197 42.15 1.65 30.48
C ASN A 1197 41.92 2.60 29.30
N VAL A 1198 40.67 2.97 29.04
CA VAL A 1198 40.32 4.15 28.23
C VAL A 1198 39.76 5.19 29.17
N GLU A 1199 40.42 6.33 29.20
CA GLU A 1199 40.09 7.46 30.07
C GLU A 1199 38.91 8.26 29.48
N LEU A 1200 37.96 8.68 30.31
CA LEU A 1200 36.75 9.38 29.87
C LEU A 1200 37.06 10.84 29.49
N ALA A 1201 37.57 11.02 28.27
CA ALA A 1201 37.71 12.33 27.65
C ALA A 1201 36.31 12.96 27.45
N LYS A 1202 36.11 14.15 28.04
CA LYS A 1202 34.94 14.98 27.77
C LYS A 1202 35.14 15.70 26.44
N ASP A 1203 34.46 15.25 25.39
CA ASP A 1203 34.16 16.10 24.23
C ASP A 1203 32.66 16.06 23.92
N SER A 1204 32.01 17.21 24.11
CA SER A 1204 30.57 17.38 23.92
C SER A 1204 30.27 17.84 22.49
N SER A 1205 30.42 16.94 21.51
CA SER A 1205 30.20 17.21 20.08
C SER A 1205 29.12 16.31 19.46
N GLY A 1206 27.89 16.82 19.39
CA GLY A 1206 26.83 16.43 18.43
C GLY A 1206 26.61 14.94 18.13
N PHE A 1207 25.78 14.27 18.93
CA PHE A 1207 25.11 13.02 18.52
C PHE A 1207 24.12 13.33 17.37
N SER A 1208 24.59 13.25 16.13
CA SER A 1208 23.79 13.56 14.94
C SER A 1208 22.89 12.39 14.52
N LEU A 1209 21.65 12.67 14.11
CA LEU A 1209 20.65 11.67 13.70
C LEU A 1209 21.09 10.75 12.54
N SER A 1210 22.10 11.16 11.77
CA SER A 1210 22.72 10.33 10.75
C SER A 1210 23.24 9.01 11.35
N SER A 1211 23.86 9.04 12.52
CA SER A 1211 24.42 7.86 13.21
C SER A 1211 23.35 6.77 13.46
N LEU A 1212 22.18 7.15 13.95
CA LEU A 1212 21.08 6.22 14.24
C LEU A 1212 20.51 5.59 12.96
N SER A 1213 20.36 6.41 11.91
CA SER A 1213 19.93 5.96 10.58
C SER A 1213 20.96 5.00 9.94
N TRP A 1214 22.26 5.29 10.09
CA TRP A 1214 23.34 4.40 9.63
C TRP A 1214 23.36 3.06 10.35
N VAL A 1215 23.07 3.02 11.66
CA VAL A 1215 22.94 1.77 12.41
C VAL A 1215 21.76 0.94 11.90
N LEU A 1216 20.58 1.53 11.75
CA LEU A 1216 19.39 0.83 11.22
C LEU A 1216 19.59 0.32 9.78
N PHE A 1217 20.16 1.13 8.91
CA PHE A 1217 20.47 0.76 7.53
C PHE A 1217 21.51 -0.37 7.47
N SER A 1218 22.56 -0.29 8.32
CA SER A 1218 23.58 -1.34 8.44
C SER A 1218 23.00 -2.64 8.97
N LEU A 1219 22.11 -2.60 9.97
CA LEU A 1219 21.42 -3.78 10.50
C LEU A 1219 20.53 -4.45 9.45
N LEU A 1220 19.80 -3.69 8.64
CA LEU A 1220 18.98 -4.22 7.54
C LEU A 1220 19.85 -4.89 6.47
N ILE A 1221 20.95 -4.25 6.09
CA ILE A 1221 21.97 -4.79 5.19
C ILE A 1221 22.58 -6.09 5.74
N ILE A 1222 22.98 -6.10 7.01
CA ILE A 1222 23.55 -7.27 7.69
C ILE A 1222 22.52 -8.40 7.75
N GLY A 1223 21.26 -8.10 8.06
CA GLY A 1223 20.15 -9.06 8.02
C GLY A 1223 19.97 -9.70 6.65
N LEU A 1224 19.92 -8.90 5.58
CA LEU A 1224 19.83 -9.41 4.21
C LEU A 1224 21.05 -10.28 3.82
N ILE A 1225 22.26 -9.83 4.16
CA ILE A 1225 23.50 -10.59 3.93
C ILE A 1225 23.49 -11.91 4.70
N ILE A 1226 23.05 -11.91 5.96
CA ILE A 1226 22.90 -13.13 6.78
C ILE A 1226 21.89 -14.07 6.13
N VAL A 1227 20.70 -13.60 5.76
CA VAL A 1227 19.68 -14.42 5.08
C VAL A 1227 20.22 -15.04 3.79
N LEU A 1228 20.89 -14.26 2.94
CA LEU A 1228 21.48 -14.75 1.69
C LEU A 1228 22.63 -15.74 1.92
N ILE A 1229 23.52 -15.49 2.88
CA ILE A 1229 24.62 -16.41 3.24
C ILE A 1229 24.08 -17.69 3.88
N PHE A 1230 23.05 -17.61 4.72
CA PHE A 1230 22.44 -18.77 5.37
C PHE A 1230 21.68 -19.62 4.35
N LEU A 1231 20.94 -19.01 3.41
CA LEU A 1231 20.41 -19.69 2.23
C LEU A 1231 21.53 -20.37 1.45
N GLY A 1232 22.58 -19.66 1.05
CA GLY A 1232 23.68 -20.19 0.24
C GLY A 1232 24.41 -21.37 0.90
N ARG A 1233 24.78 -21.24 2.19
CA ARG A 1233 25.40 -22.32 2.97
C ARG A 1233 24.48 -23.53 3.14
N SER A 1234 23.18 -23.28 3.39
CA SER A 1234 22.16 -24.33 3.53
C SER A 1234 21.92 -25.06 2.20
N ILE A 1235 21.79 -24.35 1.09
CA ILE A 1235 21.62 -24.93 -0.27
C ILE A 1235 22.85 -25.77 -0.65
N ARG A 1236 24.06 -25.34 -0.27
CA ARG A 1236 25.30 -26.11 -0.51
C ARG A 1236 25.31 -27.45 0.24
N ARG A 1237 24.77 -27.49 1.47
CA ARG A 1237 24.59 -28.73 2.26
C ARG A 1237 23.54 -29.66 1.63
N ASP A 1238 22.41 -29.14 1.14
CA ASP A 1238 21.39 -29.95 0.49
C ASP A 1238 21.85 -30.53 -0.85
N ASN A 1239 22.58 -29.77 -1.67
CA ASN A 1239 23.17 -30.30 -2.91
C ASN A 1239 24.26 -31.36 -2.64
N GLN A 1240 24.98 -31.29 -1.51
CA GLN A 1240 25.87 -32.38 -1.08
C GLN A 1240 25.09 -33.62 -0.60
N ARG A 1241 23.91 -33.46 0.02
CA ARG A 1241 23.01 -34.57 0.38
C ARG A 1241 22.37 -35.22 -0.85
N ARG A 1242 21.93 -34.43 -1.84
CA ARG A 1242 21.40 -34.91 -3.14
C ARG A 1242 22.45 -35.48 -4.10
N ARG A 1243 23.76 -35.34 -3.81
CA ARG A 1243 24.87 -36.03 -4.51
C ARG A 1243 25.43 -37.24 -3.74
N ARG A 1244 24.86 -37.56 -2.59
CA ARG A 1244 25.16 -38.74 -1.75
C ARG A 1244 23.97 -39.71 -1.66
N ARG A 1245 22.91 -39.43 -2.42
CA ARG A 1245 21.78 -40.28 -2.75
C ARG A 1245 21.73 -40.37 -4.27
#